data_AF-A0A5S3RWB8-F1
#
_entry.id   AF-A0A5S3RWB8-F1
#
_cell.length_a   1.000
_cell.length_b   1.000
_cell.length_c   1.000
_cell.angle_alpha   90.00
_cell.angle_beta   90.00
_cell.angle_gamma   90.00
#
_symmetry.space_group_name_H-M   'P 1'
#
loop_
_entity.id
_entity.type
_entity.pdbx_description
1 polymer ?
#
loop_
_entity_poly.entity_id
_entity_poly.type
_entity_poly.pdbx_seq_one_letter_code
_entity_poly.pdbx_strand_id
1 'polypeptide(L)'
;MTKRKTLIWLFTNLLILFSFQSAAIKQSQPLAQTQNVPLPFSTLKTNFKNPEKHYYPETWFHLNGKNISKLGLTADLAAIKKAGLQGIQLFNTRSQPYPNVEQVPILTPKWEEMISHIADETERLGLNLTLQNCPGWSMAGGPWVPAEESQRELIEHVFQLKGGQLVQKSLDLKAEYLTFDRNYQDIKTIAFKTPKNESSVKPIPQISPMSYQTNNSMVPWDTVFEEAKQVMYDPKKIHSQEPYRTYQQKNIQYVDEKPTWVAVTFAEKTTLRSLELPPIRTVLTNRLLPKVNIGILVEAQQDNEQWQTLASLKVPTSHWYDNDYPVTFNLPETKAKTFKLTFTDDPLFLSYVRLNGHVRLHNHEAKASKSSRGLQSDIKQFVTAEDTINPNDIIDLTSYVNNQGQLNWQVPKGDWTVIRFGHVNMLKTNRPAEPEATGWETSKLDKIAIENHLRHGMMGNLMRDGGPLDGHKLHGMLIDSWESGVPTWTMHKDDLPQAFKQRRGYDMMPYLPATLGYIVSSVDDTNKFLRDLRQTMADLYVDNFFDHFRTVAHDMGSKVYTEGATGETLPGDPLRYYGVSDFPMTEFWYPKAPQNQKEAKPIYAAASAYHLYNKPFLAAEAATQLGVKWNESPKDIKYLINENFTKGVNHLVFHTFSHTPQLDVVPGSSFGGNIGFPFLRTQTWWRHTPTWIKSLARSQYLLQQGEFVADVLWYLGDDLDRHPFDTHPFPQGYKFDYLNEELLQEKVHIANGQLYVEDAGKYKIIMLRDSQRMLLSTAQKLKALVEQGAVILGNKPQTSPSLMDDAQDLSKLTQIANQLWGDTSTGMRKVGKGKVYWGHTLPQVLNAEAIQPDVSFAKKLDLRWIHRSIGDTDVYYITNQLDKPIDASIRLRTTGTAPEIWNLDTGNTHIASIWQQDDSHMNVAISLDPHGSLFIVINKKRADAATVKKSLEQGYIALKQSKSSLLSSQQNWFKIHDTYTSPLSFINGQLLPKQTGMYQWLSHNGGIDEQFIQTETKPLNKPWVLEFEAGWETPSQLTLTNLIPLNDHAEPAIQHYSGTIAYNTSFTLQHKSKLMQLDLGQVADIAEVWLNNQRVGTRWAPPYTFDITKHVIDGENQLKVLVTNTWRNQLIYDAKRKTSHKKTWTTNPPKEYETQLDLSGLIGPVSIQQINNNSVDGI
;
A
#
# COMPACT_ATOMS: atom_id res chain seq x y z
N MET A 1 -25.08 51.61 29.40
CA MET A 1 -26.19 52.40 29.95
C MET A 1 -27.45 52.09 29.15
N THR A 2 -28.54 51.74 29.87
CA THR A 2 -29.99 51.75 29.49
C THR A 2 -30.44 50.99 28.21
N LYS A 3 -31.06 49.79 28.32
CA LYS A 3 -32.52 49.49 28.53
C LYS A 3 -33.37 49.91 27.31
N ARG A 4 -34.30 49.14 26.70
CA ARG A 4 -35.26 48.08 27.11
C ARG A 4 -35.97 47.57 25.82
N LYS A 5 -36.18 46.27 25.57
CA LYS A 5 -37.42 45.44 25.82
C LYS A 5 -38.65 45.90 24.98
N THR A 6 -39.45 45.12 24.21
CA THR A 6 -40.08 43.77 24.33
C THR A 6 -40.83 43.50 22.97
N LEU A 7 -40.72 42.35 22.26
CA LEU A 7 -41.67 41.19 22.17
C LEU A 7 -43.17 41.58 21.95
N ILE A 8 -44.04 41.00 21.08
CA ILE A 8 -44.29 39.59 20.66
C ILE A 8 -45.46 39.51 19.61
N TRP A 9 -45.38 38.55 18.65
CA TRP A 9 -46.44 37.71 18.01
C TRP A 9 -47.59 38.34 17.15
N LEU A 10 -48.14 37.78 16.06
CA LEU A 10 -48.04 36.50 15.33
C LEU A 10 -48.59 36.65 13.89
N PHE A 11 -47.95 35.98 12.91
CA PHE A 11 -48.50 35.23 11.76
C PHE A 11 -49.85 35.64 11.11
N THR A 12 -49.88 35.88 9.78
CA THR A 12 -50.19 34.86 8.73
C THR A 12 -50.32 35.44 7.31
N ASN A 13 -49.80 34.66 6.34
CA ASN A 13 -50.23 34.48 4.93
C ASN A 13 -49.98 35.53 3.82
N LEU A 14 -48.99 35.15 2.99
CA LEU A 14 -48.98 35.01 1.52
C LEU A 14 -49.12 36.23 0.58
N LEU A 15 -48.02 36.42 -0.17
CA LEU A 15 -47.90 36.68 -1.62
C LEU A 15 -48.18 38.10 -2.17
N ILE A 16 -47.14 38.78 -2.65
CA ILE A 16 -46.88 39.04 -4.09
C ILE A 16 -45.60 39.89 -4.29
N LEU A 17 -44.64 39.30 -5.02
CA LEU A 17 -43.68 39.85 -5.98
C LEU A 17 -43.12 41.27 -5.77
N PHE A 18 -41.79 41.39 -5.59
CA PHE A 18 -40.94 42.14 -6.51
C PHE A 18 -39.49 41.66 -6.45
N SER A 19 -38.92 41.57 -7.66
CA SER A 19 -37.65 41.02 -8.09
C SER A 19 -36.42 41.77 -7.59
N PHE A 20 -35.41 41.04 -7.10
CA PHE A 20 -34.00 41.41 -7.23
C PHE A 20 -33.19 40.16 -7.61
N GLN A 21 -32.63 40.18 -8.81
CA GLN A 21 -31.58 39.26 -9.25
C GLN A 21 -30.28 39.65 -8.53
N SER A 22 -29.85 38.84 -7.57
CA SER A 22 -28.46 38.79 -7.10
C SER A 22 -27.85 37.48 -7.60
N ALA A 23 -26.73 37.59 -8.31
CA ALA A 23 -25.94 36.46 -8.77
C ALA A 23 -25.63 35.51 -7.61
N ALA A 24 -26.18 34.30 -7.67
CA ALA A 24 -25.88 33.24 -6.72
C ALA A 24 -24.45 32.76 -6.96
N ILE A 25 -23.56 33.11 -6.04
CA ILE A 25 -22.30 32.40 -5.81
C ILE A 25 -22.68 30.92 -5.62
N LYS A 26 -22.35 30.07 -6.58
CA LYS A 26 -22.31 28.61 -6.35
C LYS A 26 -21.12 28.38 -5.41
N GLN A 27 -21.36 28.50 -4.12
CA GLN A 27 -20.54 27.79 -3.15
C GLN A 27 -20.56 26.32 -3.59
N SER A 28 -19.38 25.76 -3.87
CA SER A 28 -19.19 24.31 -3.83
C SER A 28 -19.83 23.86 -2.53
N GLN A 29 -20.86 23.01 -2.63
CA GLN A 29 -21.41 22.41 -1.42
C GLN A 29 -20.24 21.74 -0.71
N PRO A 30 -20.00 22.03 0.59
CA PRO A 30 -19.21 21.10 1.36
C PRO A 30 -19.87 19.74 1.16
N LEU A 31 -19.08 18.68 0.98
CA LEU A 31 -19.54 17.32 1.25
C LEU A 31 -20.07 17.36 2.68
N ALA A 32 -21.36 17.66 2.81
CA ALA A 32 -22.03 17.63 4.07
C ALA A 32 -21.90 16.19 4.50
N GLN A 33 -21.20 15.97 5.61
CA GLN A 33 -21.38 14.81 6.46
C GLN A 33 -22.85 14.80 6.89
N THR A 34 -23.74 14.42 5.96
CA THR A 34 -25.08 14.04 6.30
C THR A 34 -24.93 12.81 7.17
N GLN A 35 -25.45 12.90 8.39
CA GLN A 35 -25.74 11.76 9.26
C GLN A 35 -25.96 10.49 8.42
N ASN A 36 -25.23 9.42 8.72
CA ASN A 36 -25.22 8.11 8.05
C ASN A 36 -26.62 7.50 7.96
N VAL A 37 -27.51 8.08 7.15
CA VAL A 37 -28.78 7.47 6.76
C VAL A 37 -28.46 6.56 5.59
N PRO A 38 -28.57 5.23 5.76
CA PRO A 38 -28.28 4.31 4.68
C PRO A 38 -29.15 4.61 3.47
N LEU A 39 -28.55 4.62 2.28
CA LEU A 39 -29.28 4.85 1.04
C LEU A 39 -30.35 3.76 0.85
N PRO A 40 -31.59 4.12 0.43
CA PRO A 40 -32.60 3.12 0.08
C PRO A 40 -32.12 2.19 -1.03
N PHE A 41 -32.50 0.91 -0.98
CA PHE A 41 -32.10 -0.10 -1.95
C PHE A 41 -32.34 0.29 -3.42
N SER A 42 -33.47 0.95 -3.72
CA SER A 42 -33.78 1.46 -5.07
C SER A 42 -32.81 2.56 -5.53
N THR A 43 -32.36 3.41 -4.62
CA THR A 43 -31.38 4.47 -4.88
C THR A 43 -30.00 3.86 -5.09
N LEU A 44 -29.59 2.90 -4.22
CA LEU A 44 -28.37 2.13 -4.40
C LEU A 44 -28.28 1.51 -5.81
N LYS A 45 -29.37 0.88 -6.26
CA LYS A 45 -29.46 0.24 -7.57
C LYS A 45 -29.41 1.22 -8.73
N THR A 46 -30.01 2.39 -8.58
CA THR A 46 -30.01 3.44 -9.61
C THR A 46 -28.62 4.04 -9.78
N ASN A 47 -27.98 4.39 -8.67
CA ASN A 47 -26.65 4.99 -8.64
C ASN A 47 -25.56 3.99 -9.04
N PHE A 48 -25.74 2.69 -8.78
CA PHE A 48 -24.82 1.67 -9.31
C PHE A 48 -24.81 1.64 -10.85
N LYS A 49 -25.96 1.83 -11.51
CA LYS A 49 -26.00 1.84 -12.99
C LYS A 49 -25.24 3.03 -13.56
N ASN A 50 -25.40 4.19 -12.92
CA ASN A 50 -24.79 5.46 -13.30
C ASN A 50 -24.23 6.17 -12.06
N PRO A 51 -23.01 5.80 -11.63
CA PRO A 51 -22.36 6.45 -10.49
C PRO A 51 -22.16 7.94 -10.75
N GLU A 52 -22.23 8.73 -9.68
CA GLU A 52 -21.82 10.13 -9.72
C GLU A 52 -20.31 10.25 -9.97
N LYS A 53 -19.90 11.40 -10.48
CA LYS A 53 -18.55 11.58 -11.03
C LYS A 53 -17.44 11.42 -9.98
N HIS A 54 -17.70 11.77 -8.72
CA HIS A 54 -16.71 11.66 -7.65
C HIS A 54 -16.40 10.21 -7.23
N TYR A 55 -17.15 9.22 -7.74
CA TYR A 55 -16.84 7.80 -7.61
C TYR A 55 -15.93 7.27 -8.72
N TYR A 56 -15.53 8.09 -9.70
CA TYR A 56 -14.66 7.65 -10.79
C TYR A 56 -13.19 7.68 -10.38
N PRO A 57 -12.31 6.84 -10.95
CA PRO A 57 -10.87 6.94 -10.72
C PRO A 57 -10.27 8.32 -11.07
N GLU A 58 -9.13 8.62 -10.46
CA GLU A 58 -8.19 9.69 -10.81
C GLU A 58 -6.94 9.11 -11.49
N THR A 59 -6.00 9.97 -11.86
CA THR A 59 -4.67 9.54 -12.32
C THR A 59 -3.59 10.50 -11.85
N TRP A 60 -2.42 9.98 -11.52
CA TRP A 60 -1.22 10.81 -11.44
C TRP A 60 -0.90 11.37 -12.82
N PHE A 61 -0.53 12.64 -12.87
CA PHE A 61 -0.19 13.38 -14.07
C PHE A 61 1.24 13.90 -13.96
N HIS A 62 2.18 13.23 -14.61
CA HIS A 62 3.60 13.59 -14.55
C HIS A 62 3.99 14.54 -15.66
N LEU A 63 4.48 15.72 -15.28
CA LEU A 63 5.31 16.57 -16.12
C LEU A 63 6.74 16.04 -16.08
N ASN A 64 7.16 15.44 -17.20
CA ASN A 64 8.47 14.82 -17.31
C ASN A 64 9.56 15.86 -17.56
N GLY A 65 10.21 16.31 -16.50
CA GLY A 65 11.27 17.31 -16.55
C GLY A 65 10.73 18.65 -17.01
N LYS A 66 11.47 19.26 -17.93
CA LYS A 66 11.17 20.58 -18.52
C LYS A 66 10.39 20.47 -19.83
N ASN A 67 9.92 19.28 -20.19
CA ASN A 67 9.22 19.03 -21.44
C ASN A 67 7.73 19.34 -21.26
N ILE A 68 7.34 20.62 -21.40
CA ILE A 68 5.97 21.06 -21.12
C ILE A 68 5.47 21.93 -22.28
N SER A 69 4.26 21.68 -22.78
CA SER A 69 3.63 22.56 -23.78
C SER A 69 2.13 22.75 -23.52
N LYS A 70 1.61 23.97 -23.74
CA LYS A 70 0.17 24.27 -23.59
C LYS A 70 -0.73 23.39 -24.47
N LEU A 71 -0.32 23.18 -25.73
CA LEU A 71 -1.08 22.35 -26.66
C LEU A 71 -1.16 20.89 -26.20
N GLY A 72 -0.03 20.33 -25.73
CA GLY A 72 0.01 18.99 -25.17
C GLY A 72 -0.84 18.88 -23.90
N LEU A 73 -0.76 19.87 -23.00
CA LEU A 73 -1.53 19.90 -21.76
C LEU A 73 -3.04 19.91 -22.02
N THR A 74 -3.52 20.78 -22.93
CA THR A 74 -4.93 20.80 -23.34
C THR A 74 -5.37 19.46 -23.94
N ALA A 75 -4.56 18.87 -24.82
CA ALA A 75 -4.87 17.59 -25.44
C ALA A 75 -4.93 16.44 -24.40
N ASP A 76 -3.99 16.42 -23.46
CA ASP A 76 -3.91 15.43 -22.41
C ASP A 76 -5.08 15.52 -21.43
N LEU A 77 -5.38 16.72 -20.92
CA LEU A 77 -6.50 16.93 -19.99
C LEU A 77 -7.86 16.63 -20.66
N ALA A 78 -8.04 17.02 -21.92
CA ALA A 78 -9.23 16.65 -22.69
C ALA A 78 -9.36 15.13 -22.86
N ALA A 79 -8.24 14.43 -23.08
CA ALA A 79 -8.21 12.98 -23.18
C ALA A 79 -8.56 12.29 -21.85
N ILE A 80 -8.06 12.81 -20.72
CA ILE A 80 -8.39 12.36 -19.36
C ILE A 80 -9.88 12.54 -19.07
N LYS A 81 -10.44 13.71 -19.39
CA LYS A 81 -11.88 13.96 -19.26
C LYS A 81 -12.69 12.98 -20.10
N LYS A 82 -12.29 12.77 -21.36
CA LYS A 82 -12.97 11.87 -22.30
C LYS A 82 -12.92 10.41 -21.83
N ALA A 83 -11.79 9.98 -21.24
CA ALA A 83 -11.62 8.65 -20.64
C ALA A 83 -12.56 8.42 -19.44
N GLY A 84 -13.14 9.48 -18.89
CA GLY A 84 -14.08 9.39 -17.78
C GLY A 84 -13.39 9.49 -16.42
N LEU A 85 -12.12 9.84 -16.32
CA LEU A 85 -11.47 10.12 -15.03
C LEU A 85 -12.06 11.38 -14.38
N GLN A 86 -12.02 11.47 -13.05
CA GLN A 86 -12.57 12.63 -12.32
C GLN A 86 -11.57 13.75 -12.08
N GLY A 87 -10.28 13.46 -12.11
CA GLY A 87 -9.25 14.43 -11.75
C GLY A 87 -7.85 13.92 -12.01
N ILE A 88 -6.89 14.80 -11.72
CA ILE A 88 -5.46 14.53 -11.81
C ILE A 88 -4.76 14.86 -10.49
N GLN A 89 -3.67 14.15 -10.22
CA GLN A 89 -2.69 14.50 -9.19
C GLN A 89 -1.36 14.83 -9.86
N LEU A 90 -1.00 16.10 -9.87
CA LEU A 90 0.06 16.66 -10.71
C LEU A 90 1.42 16.62 -10.01
N PHE A 91 2.43 16.13 -10.74
CA PHE A 91 3.82 16.06 -10.33
C PHE A 91 4.71 16.74 -11.38
N ASN A 92 5.82 17.34 -10.93
CA ASN A 92 6.89 17.78 -11.82
C ASN A 92 8.20 17.11 -11.41
N THR A 93 8.61 16.08 -12.15
CA THR A 93 9.78 15.26 -11.83
C THR A 93 10.92 15.55 -12.78
N ARG A 94 12.12 15.06 -12.47
CA ARG A 94 13.27 15.15 -13.38
C ARG A 94 13.11 14.26 -14.61
N SER A 95 13.49 14.77 -15.80
CA SER A 95 13.56 13.94 -17.01
C SER A 95 14.59 14.47 -18.01
N GLN A 96 14.89 13.65 -19.01
CA GLN A 96 15.75 14.05 -20.13
C GLN A 96 14.98 14.95 -21.13
N PRO A 97 15.65 15.88 -21.83
CA PRO A 97 15.02 16.70 -22.85
C PRO A 97 14.43 15.87 -24.00
N TYR A 98 13.23 16.24 -24.43
CA TYR A 98 12.55 15.66 -25.59
C TYR A 98 12.95 16.41 -26.86
N PRO A 99 13.06 15.71 -28.00
CA PRO A 99 13.41 16.34 -29.26
C PRO A 99 12.31 17.33 -29.68
N ASN A 100 12.74 18.51 -30.14
CA ASN A 100 11.87 19.59 -30.64
C ASN A 100 10.85 20.10 -29.60
N VAL A 101 11.17 20.01 -28.29
CA VAL A 101 10.36 20.58 -27.21
C VAL A 101 11.16 21.65 -26.49
N GLU A 102 10.60 22.86 -26.44
CA GLU A 102 11.16 23.96 -25.63
C GLU A 102 11.20 23.54 -24.16
N GLN A 103 12.33 23.77 -23.51
CA GLN A 103 12.53 23.40 -22.11
C GLN A 103 12.00 24.53 -21.22
N VAL A 104 11.04 24.23 -20.36
CA VAL A 104 10.45 25.15 -19.37
C VAL A 104 11.08 24.88 -17.98
N PRO A 105 12.02 25.70 -17.50
CA PRO A 105 12.62 25.50 -16.18
C PRO A 105 11.60 25.69 -15.05
N ILE A 106 11.65 24.83 -14.06
CA ILE A 106 10.69 24.77 -12.95
C ILE A 106 10.87 25.99 -12.04
N LEU A 107 9.80 26.45 -11.38
CA LEU A 107 9.77 27.63 -10.49
C LEU A 107 10.02 28.98 -11.17
N THR A 108 10.00 29.02 -12.52
CA THR A 108 10.07 30.27 -13.29
C THR A 108 8.68 30.82 -13.62
N PRO A 109 8.54 32.12 -13.97
CA PRO A 109 7.27 32.66 -14.45
C PRO A 109 6.68 31.89 -15.65
N LYS A 110 7.54 31.34 -16.52
CA LYS A 110 7.09 30.52 -17.64
C LYS A 110 6.48 29.19 -17.18
N TRP A 111 7.03 28.59 -16.14
CA TRP A 111 6.46 27.40 -15.52
C TRP A 111 5.15 27.71 -14.78
N GLU A 112 5.08 28.82 -14.05
CA GLU A 112 3.83 29.30 -13.44
C GLU A 112 2.71 29.50 -14.49
N GLU A 113 3.05 29.99 -15.69
CA GLU A 113 2.12 30.08 -16.83
C GLU A 113 1.60 28.70 -17.27
N MET A 114 2.43 27.65 -17.21
CA MET A 114 2.01 26.27 -17.52
C MET A 114 1.08 25.72 -16.44
N ILE A 115 1.37 25.98 -15.16
CA ILE A 115 0.52 25.58 -14.04
C ILE A 115 -0.84 26.29 -14.10
N SER A 116 -0.86 27.59 -14.41
CA SER A 116 -2.10 28.35 -14.62
C SER A 116 -2.93 27.75 -15.75
N HIS A 117 -2.28 27.39 -16.87
CA HIS A 117 -2.95 26.73 -17.98
C HIS A 117 -3.56 25.38 -17.58
N ILE A 118 -2.88 24.58 -16.77
CA ILE A 118 -3.44 23.33 -16.24
C ILE A 118 -4.66 23.62 -15.36
N ALA A 119 -4.56 24.56 -14.44
CA ALA A 119 -5.64 24.92 -13.53
C ALA A 119 -6.90 25.38 -14.29
N ASP A 120 -6.73 26.27 -15.27
CA ASP A 120 -7.81 26.77 -16.14
C ASP A 120 -8.44 25.64 -16.95
N GLU A 121 -7.63 24.73 -17.52
CA GLU A 121 -8.13 23.60 -18.29
C GLU A 121 -8.85 22.57 -17.42
N THR A 122 -8.36 22.29 -16.20
CA THR A 122 -9.05 21.41 -15.26
C THR A 122 -10.40 21.98 -14.83
N GLU A 123 -10.48 23.30 -14.57
CA GLU A 123 -11.73 23.98 -14.27
C GLU A 123 -12.70 23.91 -15.47
N ARG A 124 -12.23 24.28 -16.67
CA ARG A 124 -13.01 24.20 -17.92
C ARG A 124 -13.59 22.82 -18.17
N LEU A 125 -12.84 21.77 -17.84
CA LEU A 125 -13.23 20.38 -18.04
C LEU A 125 -14.00 19.79 -16.85
N GLY A 126 -14.08 20.48 -15.71
CA GLY A 126 -14.62 19.95 -14.46
C GLY A 126 -13.86 18.70 -14.01
N LEU A 127 -12.54 18.84 -13.86
CA LEU A 127 -11.62 17.85 -13.31
C LEU A 127 -11.09 18.36 -11.96
N ASN A 128 -10.97 17.47 -10.97
CA ASN A 128 -10.25 17.80 -9.74
C ASN A 128 -8.76 17.99 -10.05
N LEU A 129 -8.15 18.98 -9.40
CA LEU A 129 -6.71 19.21 -9.45
C LEU A 129 -6.12 19.04 -8.05
N THR A 130 -5.26 18.04 -7.91
CA THR A 130 -4.41 17.83 -6.74
C THR A 130 -2.95 18.06 -7.14
N LEU A 131 -2.12 18.59 -6.25
CA LEU A 131 -0.70 18.84 -6.52
C LEU A 131 0.19 18.15 -5.49
N GLN A 132 1.31 17.56 -5.92
CA GLN A 132 2.38 17.23 -4.98
C GLN A 132 2.93 18.51 -4.34
N ASN A 133 3.18 18.48 -3.03
CA ASN A 133 3.53 19.67 -2.25
C ASN A 133 4.92 20.29 -2.59
N CYS A 134 5.77 19.54 -3.31
CA CYS A 134 7.08 19.98 -3.75
C CYS A 134 7.44 19.45 -5.17
N PRO A 135 8.45 20.02 -5.84
CA PRO A 135 9.02 19.43 -7.05
C PRO A 135 9.61 18.03 -6.77
N GLY A 136 9.59 17.16 -7.77
CA GLY A 136 9.83 15.72 -7.60
C GLY A 136 8.56 14.97 -7.21
N TRP A 137 8.74 13.83 -6.55
CA TRP A 137 7.63 13.07 -5.98
C TRP A 137 7.66 13.07 -4.45
N SER A 138 8.84 13.11 -3.81
CA SER A 138 8.94 13.08 -2.35
C SER A 138 10.10 13.96 -1.83
N MET A 139 10.01 14.58 -0.66
CA MET A 139 8.87 14.53 0.27
C MET A 139 8.26 15.90 0.53
N ALA A 140 9.00 16.80 1.17
CA ALA A 140 8.61 18.19 1.40
C ALA A 140 9.89 19.03 1.52
N GLY A 141 10.49 19.34 0.38
CA GLY A 141 11.75 20.08 0.29
C GLY A 141 11.82 20.97 -0.94
N GLY A 142 12.81 21.85 -0.97
CA GLY A 142 13.03 22.76 -2.09
C GLY A 142 14.10 23.80 -1.79
N PRO A 143 14.53 24.58 -2.80
CA PRO A 143 15.60 25.58 -2.65
C PRO A 143 15.28 26.71 -1.67
N TRP A 144 14.03 26.85 -1.23
CA TRP A 144 13.59 27.82 -0.22
C TRP A 144 13.81 27.35 1.22
N VAL A 145 14.15 26.09 1.46
CA VAL A 145 14.39 25.56 2.82
C VAL A 145 15.84 25.83 3.21
N PRO A 146 16.12 26.70 4.20
CA PRO A 146 17.48 26.95 4.66
C PRO A 146 18.00 25.79 5.54
N ALA A 147 19.32 25.71 5.74
CA ALA A 147 19.96 24.59 6.45
C ALA A 147 19.52 24.51 7.93
N GLU A 148 19.23 25.63 8.56
CA GLU A 148 18.69 25.73 9.92
C GLU A 148 17.26 25.19 10.07
N GLU A 149 16.46 25.23 9.00
CA GLU A 149 15.06 24.72 9.00
C GLU A 149 14.94 23.29 8.45
N SER A 150 16.06 22.69 8.03
CA SER A 150 16.10 21.33 7.52
C SER A 150 15.89 20.25 8.59
N GLN A 151 15.51 19.04 8.17
CA GLN A 151 15.46 17.86 9.05
C GLN A 151 16.79 17.63 9.78
N ARG A 152 16.70 17.33 11.08
CA ARG A 152 17.85 17.19 11.96
C ARG A 152 18.12 15.76 12.39
N GLU A 153 19.40 15.45 12.50
CA GLU A 153 19.92 14.20 13.06
C GLU A 153 20.74 14.47 14.32
N LEU A 154 20.50 13.68 15.36
CA LEU A 154 21.33 13.60 16.57
C LEU A 154 22.69 12.99 16.21
N ILE A 155 23.76 13.64 16.65
CA ILE A 155 25.13 13.15 16.53
C ILE A 155 25.83 13.11 17.88
N GLU A 156 26.79 12.20 18.00
CA GLU A 156 27.56 11.97 19.21
C GLU A 156 29.07 11.93 18.95
N HIS A 157 29.82 12.38 19.95
CA HIS A 157 31.27 12.17 20.04
C HIS A 157 31.62 11.61 21.41
N VAL A 158 32.20 10.41 21.43
CA VAL A 158 32.54 9.68 22.65
C VAL A 158 34.03 9.80 22.94
N PHE A 159 34.37 10.15 24.18
CA PHE A 159 35.73 10.30 24.68
C PHE A 159 35.92 9.47 25.95
N GLN A 160 37.11 8.89 26.12
CA GLN A 160 37.51 8.20 27.35
C GLN A 160 38.53 9.06 28.11
N LEU A 161 38.27 9.28 29.41
CA LEU A 161 39.11 10.06 30.31
C LEU A 161 39.51 9.25 31.54
N LYS A 162 40.73 9.50 32.03
CA LYS A 162 41.22 8.96 33.31
C LYS A 162 41.00 9.98 34.43
N GLY A 163 40.39 9.53 35.50
CA GLY A 163 40.04 10.31 36.67
C GLY A 163 41.18 10.61 37.64
N GLY A 164 40.87 11.41 38.65
CA GLY A 164 41.81 11.81 39.71
C GLY A 164 42.73 12.99 39.33
N GLN A 165 42.42 13.71 38.24
CA GLN A 165 43.23 14.79 37.70
C GLN A 165 42.37 15.87 37.04
N LEU A 166 42.91 17.08 36.92
CA LEU A 166 42.34 18.12 36.07
C LEU A 166 42.58 17.75 34.61
N VAL A 167 41.52 17.71 33.81
CA VAL A 167 41.61 17.49 32.36
C VAL A 167 41.24 18.78 31.64
N GLN A 168 42.19 19.27 30.84
CA GLN A 168 42.00 20.31 29.84
C GLN A 168 42.18 19.67 28.46
N LYS A 169 41.07 19.39 27.77
CA LYS A 169 41.09 18.60 26.52
C LYS A 169 40.12 19.17 25.50
N SER A 170 40.52 19.22 24.23
CA SER A 170 39.60 19.53 23.15
C SER A 170 38.66 18.35 22.87
N LEU A 171 37.36 18.62 22.85
CA LEU A 171 36.32 17.68 22.44
C LEU A 171 35.97 17.92 20.98
N ASP A 172 36.95 17.71 20.10
CA ASP A 172 36.86 18.06 18.68
C ASP A 172 35.77 17.27 17.95
N LEU A 173 35.03 17.98 17.09
CA LEU A 173 34.04 17.41 16.19
C LEU A 173 34.70 17.04 14.87
N LYS A 174 34.08 16.13 14.11
CA LYS A 174 34.55 15.81 12.75
C LYS A 174 34.37 17.06 11.88
N ALA A 175 35.37 17.35 11.03
CA ALA A 175 35.36 18.52 10.16
C ALA A 175 34.13 18.57 9.23
N GLU A 176 33.60 17.40 8.85
CA GLU A 176 32.41 17.29 8.00
C GLU A 176 31.14 17.85 8.65
N TYR A 177 31.04 17.88 9.99
CA TYR A 177 29.90 18.45 10.72
C TYR A 177 29.97 19.98 10.83
N LEU A 178 31.15 20.57 10.61
CA LEU A 178 31.40 22.01 10.75
C LEU A 178 31.17 22.79 9.46
N THR A 179 30.63 22.16 8.42
CA THR A 179 30.26 22.85 7.18
C THR A 179 29.02 23.70 7.38
N PHE A 180 28.88 24.76 6.56
CA PHE A 180 27.70 25.63 6.58
C PHE A 180 26.39 24.84 6.44
N ASP A 181 26.33 23.94 5.45
CA ASP A 181 25.14 23.15 5.17
C ASP A 181 24.78 22.17 6.28
N ARG A 182 25.76 21.63 7.03
CA ARG A 182 25.50 20.77 8.18
C ARG A 182 24.92 21.52 9.37
N ASN A 183 25.22 22.82 9.49
CA ASN A 183 24.64 23.70 10.50
C ASN A 183 24.68 23.08 11.92
N TYR A 184 25.85 22.61 12.38
CA TYR A 184 25.98 21.95 13.68
C TYR A 184 25.53 22.82 14.87
N GLN A 185 24.87 22.19 15.84
CA GLN A 185 24.46 22.79 17.11
C GLN A 185 24.72 21.82 18.27
N ASP A 186 25.30 22.30 19.37
CA ASP A 186 25.49 21.52 20.61
C ASP A 186 24.14 21.30 21.33
N ILE A 187 23.93 20.09 21.85
CA ILE A 187 22.81 19.75 22.73
C ILE A 187 23.29 19.74 24.18
N LYS A 188 24.17 18.79 24.51
CA LYS A 188 24.62 18.52 25.88
C LYS A 188 25.94 17.75 25.90
N THR A 189 26.80 18.04 26.86
CA THR A 189 27.97 17.19 27.16
C THR A 189 27.76 16.51 28.49
N ILE A 190 27.83 15.18 28.54
CA ILE A 190 27.63 14.39 29.76
C ILE A 190 28.81 13.46 30.03
N ALA A 191 28.98 13.04 31.28
CA ALA A 191 29.96 12.04 31.67
C ALA A 191 29.38 11.01 32.65
N PHE A 192 29.83 9.77 32.54
CA PHE A 192 29.53 8.70 33.48
C PHE A 192 30.74 7.79 33.67
N LYS A 193 30.77 7.06 34.78
CA LYS A 193 31.80 6.05 35.01
C LYS A 193 31.74 5.01 33.90
N THR A 194 32.85 4.80 33.21
CA THR A 194 32.95 3.80 32.15
C THR A 194 32.61 2.42 32.73
N PRO A 195 31.61 1.70 32.19
CA PRO A 195 31.27 0.35 32.66
C PRO A 195 32.51 -0.54 32.69
N LYS A 196 32.61 -1.44 33.67
CA LYS A 196 33.87 -2.14 33.97
C LYS A 196 34.37 -2.97 32.79
N ASN A 197 33.44 -3.59 32.07
CA ASN A 197 33.71 -4.37 30.86
C ASN A 197 34.04 -3.52 29.63
N GLU A 198 33.91 -2.18 29.73
CA GLU A 198 34.45 -1.20 28.78
C GLU A 198 35.80 -0.61 29.24
N SER A 199 36.05 -0.54 30.56
CA SER A 199 37.25 0.07 31.16
C SER A 199 38.55 -0.74 31.01
N SER A 200 38.47 -1.99 30.53
CA SER A 200 39.61 -2.89 30.33
C SER A 200 40.22 -2.86 28.92
N VAL A 201 39.83 -1.89 28.08
CA VAL A 201 40.30 -1.76 26.70
C VAL A 201 40.89 -0.37 26.47
N LYS A 202 42.23 -0.21 26.61
CA LYS A 202 42.98 0.83 25.85
C LYS A 202 42.64 0.64 24.38
N PRO A 203 42.54 1.68 23.53
CA PRO A 203 41.73 1.61 22.32
C PRO A 203 42.18 0.42 21.46
N ILE A 204 41.46 -0.67 21.58
CA ILE A 204 41.33 -1.65 20.52
C ILE A 204 39.95 -1.27 19.98
N PRO A 205 39.86 -0.20 19.17
CA PRO A 205 38.64 0.02 18.41
C PRO A 205 38.40 -1.28 17.65
N GLN A 206 37.15 -1.74 17.50
CA GLN A 206 36.78 -2.81 16.54
C GLN A 206 37.87 -3.85 16.29
N ILE A 207 37.90 -4.95 17.05
CA ILE A 207 39.07 -5.84 17.02
C ILE A 207 39.25 -6.40 15.60
N SER A 208 40.38 -6.06 14.97
CA SER A 208 40.73 -6.57 13.64
C SER A 208 41.37 -7.95 13.77
N PRO A 209 40.91 -8.93 12.99
CA PRO A 209 41.52 -10.25 13.00
C PRO A 209 42.90 -10.21 12.34
N MET A 210 43.81 -11.05 12.83
CA MET A 210 45.16 -11.21 12.28
C MET A 210 45.15 -12.11 11.03
N SER A 211 44.24 -13.07 10.97
CA SER A 211 44.05 -13.97 9.84
C SER A 211 42.65 -14.55 9.81
N TYR A 212 42.26 -15.18 8.69
CA TYR A 212 41.00 -15.90 8.58
C TYR A 212 41.15 -17.22 7.80
N GLN A 213 40.19 -18.12 8.02
CA GLN A 213 39.92 -19.29 7.21
C GLN A 213 38.46 -19.21 6.73
N THR A 214 38.16 -19.67 5.53
CA THR A 214 36.80 -19.63 4.97
C THR A 214 36.60 -20.74 3.95
N ASN A 215 35.35 -21.16 3.75
CA ASN A 215 34.98 -21.95 2.57
C ASN A 215 34.63 -21.10 1.33
N ASN A 216 34.61 -19.77 1.45
CA ASN A 216 34.25 -18.86 0.37
C ASN A 216 35.34 -17.81 0.16
N SER A 217 36.35 -18.17 -0.65
CA SER A 217 37.50 -17.31 -0.97
C SER A 217 37.17 -16.18 -1.97
N MET A 218 35.96 -16.16 -2.53
CA MET A 218 35.51 -15.07 -3.41
C MET A 218 35.27 -13.78 -2.63
N VAL A 219 34.90 -13.88 -1.36
CA VAL A 219 34.66 -12.73 -0.49
C VAL A 219 36.01 -12.15 -0.05
N PRO A 220 36.27 -10.85 -0.23
CA PRO A 220 37.51 -10.22 0.22
C PRO A 220 37.46 -9.98 1.74
N TRP A 221 37.58 -11.03 2.54
CA TRP A 221 37.38 -10.97 4.00
C TRP A 221 38.31 -9.98 4.69
N ASP A 222 39.56 -9.82 4.24
CA ASP A 222 40.46 -8.78 4.75
C ASP A 222 39.81 -7.40 4.64
N THR A 223 39.25 -7.04 3.48
CA THR A 223 38.55 -5.76 3.28
C THR A 223 37.24 -5.66 4.09
N VAL A 224 36.52 -6.78 4.28
CA VAL A 224 35.28 -6.81 5.08
C VAL A 224 35.56 -6.58 6.57
N PHE A 225 36.72 -6.99 7.07
CA PHE A 225 37.13 -6.80 8.47
C PHE A 225 38.10 -5.61 8.69
N GLU A 226 38.61 -4.97 7.64
CA GLU A 226 39.52 -3.81 7.72
C GLU A 226 38.81 -2.47 8.03
N GLU A 227 39.31 -1.75 9.03
CA GLU A 227 38.78 -0.48 9.55
C GLU A 227 39.01 0.74 8.61
N ALA A 228 40.13 0.75 7.88
CA ALA A 228 40.79 1.98 7.42
C ALA A 228 40.18 2.71 6.20
N LYS A 229 38.99 2.33 5.71
CA LYS A 229 38.45 2.83 4.44
C LYS A 229 37.05 3.43 4.48
N GLN A 230 36.46 3.67 5.66
CA GLN A 230 35.03 4.00 5.77
C GLN A 230 34.64 5.45 6.08
N VAL A 231 35.59 6.38 6.21
CA VAL A 231 35.25 7.79 6.38
C VAL A 231 35.51 8.51 5.05
N MET A 232 34.44 8.86 4.33
CA MET A 232 34.44 9.55 3.02
C MET A 232 35.07 8.74 1.86
N TYR A 233 34.51 7.57 1.60
CA TYR A 233 34.87 6.70 0.47
C TYR A 233 34.16 7.16 -0.82
N ASP A 234 34.84 7.20 -1.97
CA ASP A 234 34.20 7.31 -3.29
C ASP A 234 33.79 5.89 -3.74
N PRO A 235 32.54 5.44 -3.49
CA PRO A 235 32.08 4.10 -3.83
C PRO A 235 32.31 3.77 -5.31
N LYS A 236 32.31 4.76 -6.22
CA LYS A 236 32.51 4.51 -7.66
C LYS A 236 33.92 4.00 -7.99
N LYS A 237 34.92 4.24 -7.14
CA LYS A 237 36.33 3.87 -7.41
C LYS A 237 36.73 2.48 -6.88
N ILE A 238 36.15 2.02 -5.77
CA ILE A 238 36.47 0.69 -5.21
C ILE A 238 35.53 -0.39 -5.76
N HIS A 239 34.27 -0.06 -6.01
CA HIS A 239 33.32 -1.00 -6.62
C HIS A 239 33.70 -1.38 -8.06
N SER A 240 34.65 -0.67 -8.67
CA SER A 240 35.18 -0.97 -10.01
C SER A 240 36.38 -1.92 -10.05
N GLN A 241 36.98 -2.27 -8.90
CA GLN A 241 38.20 -3.12 -8.83
C GLN A 241 37.87 -4.56 -8.43
N GLU A 242 38.57 -5.52 -9.02
CA GLU A 242 38.52 -6.93 -8.59
C GLU A 242 39.33 -7.12 -7.29
N PRO A 243 38.93 -8.03 -6.37
CA PRO A 243 37.81 -8.96 -6.46
C PRO A 243 36.45 -8.40 -5.99
N TYR A 244 36.41 -7.15 -5.53
CA TYR A 244 35.21 -6.55 -4.92
C TYR A 244 34.03 -6.46 -5.90
N ARG A 245 34.31 -6.13 -7.17
CA ARG A 245 33.29 -6.11 -8.22
C ARG A 245 32.61 -7.47 -8.40
N THR A 246 33.39 -8.55 -8.51
CA THR A 246 32.83 -9.92 -8.59
C THR A 246 32.06 -10.28 -7.32
N TYR A 247 32.60 -9.95 -6.14
CA TYR A 247 31.92 -10.17 -4.86
C TYR A 247 30.57 -9.45 -4.77
N GLN A 248 30.50 -8.17 -5.18
CA GLN A 248 29.25 -7.39 -5.20
C GLN A 248 28.19 -8.00 -6.12
N GLN A 249 28.60 -8.65 -7.21
CA GLN A 249 27.68 -9.30 -8.14
C GLN A 249 27.22 -10.67 -7.65
N LYS A 250 28.09 -11.44 -7.00
CA LYS A 250 27.84 -12.83 -6.61
C LYS A 250 27.33 -13.01 -5.18
N ASN A 251 27.57 -12.04 -4.30
CA ASN A 251 27.17 -12.04 -2.88
C ASN A 251 27.83 -13.16 -2.04
N ILE A 252 27.67 -13.08 -0.73
CA ILE A 252 27.84 -14.21 0.17
C ILE A 252 26.66 -15.15 -0.05
N GLN A 253 26.94 -16.37 -0.51
CA GLN A 253 25.95 -17.41 -0.83
C GLN A 253 26.50 -18.78 -0.46
N TYR A 254 25.74 -19.85 -0.62
CA TYR A 254 26.21 -21.20 -0.33
C TYR A 254 27.37 -21.60 -1.27
N VAL A 255 28.35 -22.34 -0.73
CA VAL A 255 29.46 -22.93 -1.49
C VAL A 255 29.39 -24.44 -1.32
N ASP A 256 29.30 -25.17 -2.45
CA ASP A 256 29.12 -26.63 -2.48
C ASP A 256 27.98 -27.11 -1.56
N GLU A 257 26.81 -26.45 -1.69
CA GLU A 257 25.60 -26.69 -0.90
C GLU A 257 25.75 -26.48 0.62
N LYS A 258 26.86 -25.88 1.07
CA LYS A 258 27.10 -25.53 2.48
C LYS A 258 27.00 -24.02 2.70
N PRO A 259 26.48 -23.57 3.86
CA PRO A 259 26.49 -22.16 4.23
C PRO A 259 27.92 -21.58 4.14
N THR A 260 28.04 -20.31 3.73
CA THR A 260 29.35 -19.64 3.80
C THR A 260 29.71 -19.41 5.26
N TRP A 261 30.96 -19.69 5.62
CA TRP A 261 31.51 -19.35 6.92
C TRP A 261 32.89 -18.70 6.80
N VAL A 262 33.22 -17.88 7.80
CA VAL A 262 34.56 -17.32 7.99
C VAL A 262 34.95 -17.48 9.46
N ALA A 263 36.09 -18.12 9.70
CA ALA A 263 36.72 -18.25 11.00
C ALA A 263 37.89 -17.28 11.10
N VAL A 264 37.75 -16.26 11.94
CA VAL A 264 38.75 -15.21 12.15
C VAL A 264 39.58 -15.50 13.40
N THR A 265 40.89 -15.30 13.31
CA THR A 265 41.85 -15.56 14.39
C THR A 265 42.55 -14.27 14.81
N PHE A 266 42.62 -14.02 16.12
CA PHE A 266 43.30 -12.87 16.71
C PHE A 266 44.71 -13.22 17.20
N ALA A 267 45.56 -12.19 17.33
CA ALA A 267 46.92 -12.37 17.87
C ALA A 267 46.90 -12.93 19.31
N GLU A 268 45.99 -12.39 20.13
CA GLU A 268 45.76 -12.78 21.51
C GLU A 268 44.30 -13.17 21.75
N LYS A 269 44.03 -13.84 22.89
CA LYS A 269 42.66 -14.12 23.31
C LYS A 269 41.89 -12.80 23.48
N THR A 270 40.91 -12.61 22.62
CA THR A 270 40.10 -11.40 22.51
C THR A 270 38.73 -11.63 23.09
N THR A 271 38.17 -10.62 23.76
CA THR A 271 36.81 -10.69 24.33
C THR A 271 35.82 -10.07 23.36
N LEU A 272 34.80 -10.83 22.95
CA LEU A 272 33.71 -10.39 22.08
C LEU A 272 32.41 -10.27 22.89
N ARG A 273 31.66 -9.18 22.65
CA ARG A 273 30.38 -8.89 23.32
C ARG A 273 29.30 -8.37 22.37
N SER A 274 29.66 -7.87 21.20
CA SER A 274 28.69 -7.50 20.16
C SER A 274 29.28 -7.60 18.76
N LEU A 275 28.38 -7.68 17.77
CA LEU A 275 28.66 -7.72 16.34
C LEU A 275 27.85 -6.62 15.66
N GLU A 276 28.44 -5.92 14.70
CA GLU A 276 27.73 -4.89 13.92
C GLU A 276 27.85 -5.17 12.42
N LEU A 277 26.72 -5.04 11.71
CA LEU A 277 26.61 -5.13 10.25
C LEU A 277 26.23 -3.78 9.64
N PRO A 278 26.47 -3.57 8.33
CA PRO A 278 26.05 -2.38 7.61
C PRO A 278 24.53 -2.19 7.62
N PRO A 279 24.03 -1.00 7.23
CA PRO A 279 22.59 -0.77 7.07
C PRO A 279 21.91 -1.83 6.19
N ILE A 280 20.75 -2.34 6.60
CA ILE A 280 20.14 -3.56 6.04
C ILE A 280 19.88 -3.43 4.54
N ARG A 281 19.50 -2.24 4.06
CA ARG A 281 19.28 -2.02 2.64
C ARG A 281 20.54 -2.23 1.80
N THR A 282 21.71 -1.96 2.36
CA THR A 282 23.00 -2.22 1.70
C THR A 282 23.40 -3.70 1.76
N VAL A 283 22.84 -4.46 2.71
CA VAL A 283 23.09 -5.89 2.89
C VAL A 283 22.30 -6.76 1.90
N LEU A 284 21.07 -6.34 1.56
CA LEU A 284 20.16 -7.10 0.72
C LEU A 284 20.33 -6.80 -0.77
N THR A 285 20.83 -7.78 -1.53
CA THR A 285 21.06 -7.60 -2.98
C THR A 285 19.92 -8.12 -3.84
N ASN A 286 19.13 -9.07 -3.33
CA ASN A 286 17.91 -9.59 -3.97
C ASN A 286 16.67 -8.68 -3.77
N ARG A 287 16.83 -7.59 -3.01
CA ARG A 287 15.78 -6.61 -2.64
C ARG A 287 14.59 -7.23 -1.90
N LEU A 288 14.73 -8.37 -1.21
CA LEU A 288 13.65 -8.98 -0.43
C LEU A 288 13.33 -8.12 0.81
N LEU A 289 12.47 -7.12 0.63
CA LEU A 289 11.97 -6.24 1.68
C LEU A 289 10.44 -6.13 1.59
N PRO A 290 9.74 -5.97 2.72
CA PRO A 290 10.25 -5.75 4.07
C PRO A 290 10.69 -7.01 4.85
N LYS A 291 10.41 -8.22 4.35
CA LYS A 291 10.79 -9.47 5.03
C LYS A 291 12.24 -9.84 4.75
N VAL A 292 13.05 -9.97 5.81
CA VAL A 292 14.45 -10.38 5.74
C VAL A 292 14.61 -11.78 6.32
N ASN A 293 15.21 -12.70 5.57
CA ASN A 293 15.49 -14.06 6.02
C ASN A 293 17.00 -14.35 5.93
N ILE A 294 17.77 -13.71 6.81
CA ILE A 294 19.22 -13.91 6.95
C ILE A 294 19.51 -14.36 8.38
N GLY A 295 20.11 -15.54 8.50
CA GLY A 295 20.62 -16.08 9.76
C GLY A 295 22.13 -15.96 9.87
N ILE A 296 22.62 -15.74 11.09
CA ILE A 296 24.06 -15.72 11.40
C ILE A 296 24.29 -16.57 12.64
N LEU A 297 25.03 -17.66 12.49
CA LEU A 297 25.52 -18.47 13.59
C LEU A 297 26.90 -17.96 14.00
N VAL A 298 27.05 -17.66 15.29
CA VAL A 298 28.30 -17.19 15.89
C VAL A 298 28.84 -18.29 16.80
N GLU A 299 30.08 -18.72 16.56
CA GLU A 299 30.78 -19.74 17.33
C GLU A 299 32.16 -19.25 17.78
N ALA A 300 32.67 -19.80 18.88
CA ALA A 300 34.05 -19.59 19.32
C ALA A 300 34.76 -20.93 19.54
N GLN A 301 36.04 -20.96 19.20
CA GLN A 301 36.88 -22.12 19.45
C GLN A 301 37.40 -22.08 20.89
N GLN A 302 37.14 -23.16 21.62
CA GLN A 302 37.61 -23.38 22.99
C GLN A 302 39.09 -23.79 23.01
N ASP A 303 39.72 -23.77 24.18
CA ASP A 303 41.12 -24.17 24.36
C ASP A 303 41.39 -25.65 24.01
N ASN A 304 40.37 -26.49 24.04
CA ASN A 304 40.41 -27.90 23.60
C ASN A 304 40.08 -28.09 22.11
N GLU A 305 40.15 -26.99 21.34
CA GLU A 305 39.86 -26.91 19.90
C GLU A 305 38.41 -27.21 19.47
N GLN A 306 37.49 -27.44 20.42
CA GLN A 306 36.07 -27.63 20.13
C GLN A 306 35.36 -26.32 19.84
N TRP A 307 34.36 -26.34 18.95
CA TRP A 307 33.51 -25.19 18.66
C TRP A 307 32.34 -25.12 19.65
N GLN A 308 32.15 -23.94 20.27
CA GLN A 308 30.98 -23.63 21.08
C GLN A 308 30.10 -22.64 20.32
N THR A 309 28.81 -22.96 20.15
CA THR A 309 27.81 -21.99 19.68
C THR A 309 27.56 -20.92 20.74
N LEU A 310 27.75 -19.67 20.36
CA LEU A 310 27.52 -18.50 21.20
C LEU A 310 26.11 -17.95 21.01
N ALA A 311 25.72 -17.73 19.76
CA ALA A 311 24.43 -17.16 19.40
C ALA A 311 23.98 -17.59 18.01
N SER A 312 22.66 -17.67 17.82
CA SER A 312 22.03 -17.72 16.51
C SER A 312 21.23 -16.43 16.33
N LEU A 313 21.70 -15.59 15.43
CA LEU A 313 21.18 -14.24 15.18
C LEU A 313 20.31 -14.25 13.93
N LYS A 314 19.28 -13.40 13.93
CA LYS A 314 18.48 -13.11 12.74
C LYS A 314 18.52 -11.63 12.45
N VAL A 315 18.85 -11.26 11.22
CA VAL A 315 18.73 -9.87 10.76
C VAL A 315 17.26 -9.46 10.84
N PRO A 316 16.91 -8.33 11.48
CA PRO A 316 15.52 -7.92 11.63
C PRO A 316 14.89 -7.58 10.27
N THR A 317 13.55 -7.66 10.22
CA THR A 317 12.78 -7.12 9.10
C THR A 317 13.03 -5.61 8.98
N SER A 318 13.01 -5.09 7.76
CA SER A 318 13.38 -3.69 7.48
C SER A 318 12.61 -3.14 6.28
N HIS A 319 13.01 -1.99 5.74
CA HIS A 319 12.37 -1.29 4.63
C HIS A 319 13.39 -0.84 3.58
N TRP A 320 12.91 -0.42 2.41
CA TRP A 320 13.74 -0.08 1.24
C TRP A 320 14.63 1.14 1.41
N TYR A 321 14.43 1.88 2.50
CA TYR A 321 15.12 3.13 2.80
C TYR A 321 16.04 3.05 4.03
N ASP A 322 16.27 1.86 4.60
CA ASP A 322 17.16 1.64 5.76
C ASP A 322 18.65 1.68 5.37
N ASN A 323 19.12 2.89 5.02
CA ASN A 323 20.46 3.14 4.46
C ASN A 323 21.43 3.84 5.43
N ASP A 324 20.93 4.38 6.54
CA ASP A 324 21.67 5.37 7.32
C ASP A 324 22.38 4.76 8.55
N TYR A 325 21.79 3.76 9.21
CA TYR A 325 22.32 3.22 10.47
C TYR A 325 22.68 1.74 10.40
N PRO A 326 23.72 1.27 11.12
CA PRO A 326 24.08 -0.14 11.17
C PRO A 326 23.05 -0.98 11.93
N VAL A 327 23.28 -2.30 11.99
CA VAL A 327 22.54 -3.23 12.86
C VAL A 327 23.49 -3.83 13.88
N THR A 328 23.21 -3.60 15.16
CA THR A 328 23.99 -4.16 16.26
C THR A 328 23.34 -5.41 16.86
N PHE A 329 24.13 -6.47 17.06
CA PHE A 329 23.75 -7.71 17.70
C PHE A 329 24.47 -7.87 19.03
N ASN A 330 23.72 -8.12 20.11
CA ASN A 330 24.28 -8.44 21.42
C ASN A 330 24.72 -9.91 21.48
N LEU A 331 25.90 -10.18 22.04
CA LEU A 331 26.48 -11.52 22.14
C LEU A 331 26.85 -11.84 23.60
N PRO A 332 26.85 -13.13 23.99
CA PRO A 332 27.41 -13.53 25.28
C PRO A 332 28.89 -13.18 25.33
N GLU A 333 29.33 -12.61 26.45
CA GLU A 333 30.75 -12.35 26.67
C GLU A 333 31.56 -13.64 26.50
N THR A 334 32.46 -13.62 25.53
CA THR A 334 33.29 -14.78 25.21
C THR A 334 34.71 -14.34 24.94
N LYS A 335 35.67 -14.97 25.62
CA LYS A 335 37.10 -14.74 25.42
C LYS A 335 37.73 -15.92 24.70
N ALA A 336 38.09 -15.73 23.43
CA ALA A 336 38.69 -16.77 22.59
C ALA A 336 39.72 -16.19 21.62
N LYS A 337 40.54 -17.05 21.02
CA LYS A 337 41.47 -16.65 19.96
C LYS A 337 40.82 -16.68 18.58
N THR A 338 39.87 -17.59 18.37
CA THR A 338 39.23 -17.83 17.08
C THR A 338 37.71 -17.77 17.20
N PHE A 339 37.06 -17.02 16.32
CA PHE A 339 35.61 -16.91 16.21
C PHE A 339 35.17 -17.25 14.80
N LYS A 340 34.02 -17.89 14.64
CA LYS A 340 33.48 -18.29 13.34
C LYS A 340 32.08 -17.72 13.16
N LEU A 341 31.87 -17.05 12.02
CA LEU A 341 30.59 -16.56 11.56
C LEU A 341 30.13 -17.46 10.42
N THR A 342 28.94 -18.04 10.54
CA THR A 342 28.31 -18.83 9.47
C THR A 342 27.03 -18.13 9.03
N PHE A 343 26.94 -17.79 7.75
CA PHE A 343 25.81 -17.08 7.15
C PHE A 343 24.86 -18.08 6.48
N THR A 344 23.61 -18.10 6.93
CA THR A 344 22.58 -19.04 6.47
C THR A 344 21.45 -18.31 5.76
N ASP A 345 20.60 -19.08 5.08
CA ASP A 345 19.38 -18.62 4.43
C ASP A 345 19.64 -17.78 3.17
N ASP A 346 19.19 -16.52 3.11
CA ASP A 346 19.27 -15.70 1.90
C ASP A 346 20.69 -15.17 1.62
N PRO A 347 21.09 -15.03 0.34
CA PRO A 347 22.33 -14.38 -0.03
C PRO A 347 22.39 -12.93 0.43
N LEU A 348 23.58 -12.48 0.82
CA LEU A 348 23.77 -11.13 1.36
C LEU A 348 25.11 -10.53 0.93
N PHE A 349 25.21 -9.21 1.01
CA PHE A 349 26.44 -8.47 0.74
C PHE A 349 26.88 -7.71 1.98
N LEU A 350 28.12 -7.86 2.40
CA LEU A 350 28.70 -7.11 3.52
C LEU A 350 29.76 -6.16 2.99
N SER A 351 29.54 -4.87 3.16
CA SER A 351 30.60 -3.87 2.99
C SER A 351 31.58 -3.86 4.17
N TYR A 352 31.14 -4.32 5.34
CA TYR A 352 31.98 -4.55 6.52
C TYR A 352 31.33 -5.50 7.53
N VAL A 353 32.13 -5.98 8.47
CA VAL A 353 31.69 -6.62 9.72
C VAL A 353 32.55 -6.09 10.86
N ARG A 354 31.92 -5.61 11.94
CA ARG A 354 32.64 -5.10 13.11
C ARG A 354 32.44 -6.03 14.30
N LEU A 355 33.55 -6.45 14.89
CA LEU A 355 33.62 -7.28 16.09
C LEU A 355 34.00 -6.41 17.28
N ASN A 356 33.15 -6.39 18.30
CA ASN A 356 33.26 -5.40 19.38
C ASN A 356 33.42 -6.05 20.75
N GLY A 357 34.34 -5.52 21.55
CA GLY A 357 34.50 -5.87 22.96
C GLY A 357 33.49 -5.20 23.89
N HIS A 358 32.66 -4.28 23.40
CA HIS A 358 31.70 -3.54 24.23
C HIS A 358 30.30 -4.19 24.19
N VAL A 359 29.61 -4.14 25.33
CA VAL A 359 28.19 -4.49 25.41
C VAL A 359 27.37 -3.38 24.79
N ARG A 360 26.50 -3.75 23.84
CA ARG A 360 25.47 -2.88 23.30
C ARG A 360 24.14 -3.61 23.30
N LEU A 361 23.06 -2.88 23.51
CA LEU A 361 21.71 -3.40 23.39
C LEU A 361 21.48 -3.87 21.95
N HIS A 362 20.89 -5.06 21.82
CA HIS A 362 20.53 -5.61 20.51
C HIS A 362 19.56 -4.69 19.77
N ASN A 363 19.87 -4.42 18.50
CA ASN A 363 19.08 -3.61 17.56
C ASN A 363 18.66 -2.26 18.15
N HIS A 364 19.56 -1.63 18.92
CA HIS A 364 19.29 -0.38 19.61
C HIS A 364 18.98 0.78 18.67
N GLU A 365 19.46 0.75 17.43
CA GLU A 365 19.22 1.78 16.42
C GLU A 365 17.72 1.89 16.12
N ALA A 366 17.04 0.75 15.89
CA ALA A 366 15.61 0.72 15.69
C ALA A 366 14.84 1.10 16.96
N LYS A 367 15.31 0.60 18.12
CA LYS A 367 14.71 0.93 19.41
C LYS A 367 14.83 2.43 19.74
N ALA A 368 15.89 3.10 19.30
CA ALA A 368 16.11 4.53 19.47
C ALA A 368 15.41 5.41 18.42
N SER A 369 14.46 4.85 17.65
CA SER A 369 13.75 5.57 16.59
C SER A 369 14.65 6.07 15.45
N LYS A 370 15.83 5.47 15.23
CA LYS A 370 16.75 5.84 14.14
C LYS A 370 16.42 5.13 12.82
N SER A 371 15.72 3.99 12.90
CA SER A 371 15.30 3.20 11.73
C SER A 371 14.02 2.41 12.05
N SER A 372 13.19 2.12 11.05
CA SER A 372 11.92 1.38 11.22
C SER A 372 12.10 -0.12 10.96
N ARG A 373 12.61 -0.85 11.95
CA ARG A 373 12.88 -2.30 11.88
C ARG A 373 11.98 -3.08 12.83
N GLY A 374 11.84 -4.38 12.60
CA GLY A 374 11.27 -5.28 13.61
C GLY A 374 12.10 -5.21 14.90
N LEU A 375 11.45 -4.99 16.04
CA LEU A 375 12.15 -4.74 17.31
C LEU A 375 12.78 -5.99 17.93
N GLN A 376 12.26 -7.17 17.58
CA GLN A 376 12.73 -8.48 18.07
C GLN A 376 12.82 -8.54 19.61
N SER A 377 11.72 -8.22 20.29
CA SER A 377 11.66 -8.04 21.76
C SER A 377 12.11 -9.26 22.57
N ASP A 378 12.00 -10.47 22.02
CA ASP A 378 12.21 -11.73 22.75
C ASP A 378 13.66 -12.24 22.65
N ILE A 379 14.56 -11.42 22.08
CA ILE A 379 15.98 -11.78 21.99
C ILE A 379 16.62 -11.64 23.37
N LYS A 380 17.21 -12.76 23.83
CA LYS A 380 18.01 -12.82 25.04
C LYS A 380 19.15 -11.80 24.98
N GLN A 381 19.19 -10.89 25.95
CA GLN A 381 20.29 -9.95 26.15
C GLN A 381 21.30 -10.53 27.15
N PHE A 382 22.58 -10.41 26.84
CA PHE A 382 23.70 -10.85 27.66
C PHE A 382 24.36 -9.62 28.27
N VAL A 383 23.86 -9.22 29.44
CA VAL A 383 24.25 -8.01 30.16
C VAL A 383 24.38 -8.35 31.65
N THR A 384 25.42 -7.83 32.30
CA THR A 384 25.66 -7.93 33.75
C THR A 384 25.45 -6.59 34.44
N ALA A 385 25.36 -6.56 35.78
CA ALA A 385 25.26 -5.31 36.52
C ALA A 385 26.46 -4.37 36.27
N GLU A 386 27.65 -4.92 35.98
CA GLU A 386 28.86 -4.15 35.70
C GLU A 386 28.86 -3.47 34.33
N ASP A 387 27.90 -3.81 33.47
CA ASP A 387 27.67 -3.22 32.14
C ASP A 387 26.67 -2.06 32.15
N THR A 388 26.05 -1.79 33.31
CA THR A 388 24.97 -0.80 33.44
C THR A 388 25.48 0.56 33.92
N ILE A 389 24.83 1.62 33.43
CA ILE A 389 25.04 3.00 33.86
C ILE A 389 23.90 3.39 34.81
N ASN A 390 24.24 3.86 36.01
CA ASN A 390 23.24 4.46 36.88
C ASN A 390 22.91 5.88 36.38
N PRO A 391 21.66 6.19 35.98
CA PRO A 391 21.31 7.50 35.46
C PRO A 391 21.54 8.64 36.45
N ASN A 392 21.48 8.37 37.76
CA ASN A 392 21.72 9.38 38.81
C ASN A 392 23.21 9.74 38.99
N ASP A 393 24.13 8.92 38.46
CA ASP A 393 25.58 9.15 38.54
C ASP A 393 26.11 9.91 37.31
N ILE A 394 25.25 10.26 36.35
CA ILE A 394 25.61 11.01 35.15
C ILE A 394 25.84 12.48 35.52
N ILE A 395 27.00 13.00 35.13
CA ILE A 395 27.42 14.38 35.37
C ILE A 395 27.20 15.20 34.10
N ASP A 396 26.50 16.33 34.24
CA ASP A 396 26.38 17.34 33.18
C ASP A 396 27.68 18.17 33.12
N LEU A 397 28.40 18.02 32.01
CA LEU A 397 29.64 18.75 31.73
C LEU A 397 29.44 19.94 30.80
N THR A 398 28.20 20.28 30.43
CA THR A 398 27.94 21.30 29.40
C THR A 398 28.56 22.64 29.75
N SER A 399 28.47 23.09 31.01
CA SER A 399 29.09 24.35 31.46
C SER A 399 30.61 24.29 31.61
N TYR A 400 31.22 23.10 31.53
CA TYR A 400 32.67 22.89 31.58
C TYR A 400 33.31 22.89 30.18
N VAL A 401 32.50 22.92 29.11
CA VAL A 401 32.94 23.00 27.73
C VAL A 401 32.74 24.43 27.24
N ASN A 402 33.79 25.08 26.76
CA ASN A 402 33.69 26.43 26.20
C ASN A 402 33.22 26.43 24.74
N ASN A 403 32.99 27.61 24.15
CA ASN A 403 32.53 27.76 22.77
C ASN A 403 33.53 27.23 21.71
N GLN A 404 34.78 26.95 22.08
CA GLN A 404 35.79 26.33 21.22
C GLN A 404 35.80 24.79 21.35
N GLY A 405 34.90 24.21 22.17
CA GLY A 405 34.87 22.78 22.44
C GLY A 405 35.93 22.31 23.45
N GLN A 406 36.59 23.20 24.18
CA GLN A 406 37.56 22.82 25.20
C GLN A 406 36.88 22.49 26.52
N LEU A 407 37.06 21.26 26.99
CA LEU A 407 36.65 20.79 28.30
C LEU A 407 37.70 21.18 29.35
N ASN A 408 37.25 21.78 30.45
CA ASN A 408 38.06 22.03 31.63
C ASN A 408 37.38 21.44 32.87
N TRP A 409 37.73 20.22 33.27
CA TRP A 409 37.00 19.48 34.30
C TRP A 409 37.93 18.73 35.27
N GLN A 410 37.68 18.87 36.57
CA GLN A 410 38.35 18.08 37.60
C GLN A 410 37.69 16.70 37.68
N VAL A 411 38.27 15.72 37.00
CA VAL A 411 37.67 14.40 36.82
C VAL A 411 37.74 13.60 38.13
N PRO A 412 36.62 13.10 38.69
CA PRO A 412 36.64 12.24 39.87
C PRO A 412 37.42 10.94 39.62
N LYS A 413 37.91 10.27 40.67
CA LYS A 413 38.65 9.00 40.51
C LYS A 413 37.84 7.95 39.73
N GLY A 414 38.52 7.16 38.89
CA GLY A 414 37.93 6.13 38.04
C GLY A 414 38.10 6.42 36.55
N ASP A 415 37.61 5.52 35.71
CA ASP A 415 37.55 5.74 34.26
C ASP A 415 36.19 6.35 33.90
N TRP A 416 36.21 7.35 33.01
CA TRP A 416 35.03 8.11 32.65
C TRP A 416 34.83 8.14 31.14
N THR A 417 33.60 7.87 30.73
CA THR A 417 33.13 8.10 29.37
C THR A 417 32.48 9.47 29.34
N VAL A 418 32.94 10.32 28.42
CA VAL A 418 32.35 11.63 28.14
C VAL A 418 31.72 11.59 26.76
N ILE A 419 30.48 12.04 26.64
CA ILE A 419 29.76 12.13 25.37
C ILE A 419 29.35 13.57 25.13
N ARG A 420 29.78 14.13 24.00
CA ARG A 420 29.32 15.42 23.48
C ARG A 420 28.24 15.17 22.43
N PHE A 421 26.99 15.49 22.75
CA PHE A 421 25.85 15.39 21.85
C PHE A 421 25.61 16.72 21.13
N GLY A 422 25.31 16.65 19.85
CA GLY A 422 24.83 17.76 19.04
C GLY A 422 23.84 17.28 17.99
N HIS A 423 23.40 18.17 17.11
CA HIS A 423 22.58 17.80 15.95
C HIS A 423 22.96 18.60 14.71
N VAL A 424 22.72 18.01 13.53
CA VAL A 424 23.08 18.56 12.21
C VAL A 424 21.94 18.40 11.21
N ASN A 425 21.97 19.16 10.12
CA ASN A 425 21.20 18.90 8.90
C ASN A 425 21.60 17.54 8.32
N MET A 426 20.59 16.72 7.98
CA MET A 426 20.75 15.38 7.41
C MET A 426 21.26 15.37 5.95
N LEU A 427 21.27 16.52 5.28
CA LEU A 427 21.59 16.69 3.85
C LEU A 427 20.67 15.89 2.92
N LYS A 428 19.41 15.71 3.32
CA LYS A 428 18.37 15.08 2.51
C LYS A 428 17.63 16.16 1.71
N THR A 429 17.29 15.87 0.47
CA THR A 429 16.62 16.80 -0.45
C THR A 429 15.38 16.18 -1.07
N ASN A 430 14.44 17.01 -1.52
CA ASN A 430 13.34 16.56 -2.36
C ASN A 430 13.88 15.94 -3.66
N ARG A 431 13.20 14.92 -4.18
CA ARG A 431 13.67 14.15 -5.34
C ARG A 431 12.58 13.28 -5.99
N PRO A 432 12.81 12.85 -7.24
CA PRO A 432 13.79 13.38 -8.19
C PRO A 432 13.27 14.69 -8.78
N ALA A 433 13.91 15.80 -8.44
CA ALA A 433 13.60 17.12 -8.98
C ALA A 433 14.72 17.57 -9.95
N GLU A 434 14.41 18.55 -10.81
CA GLU A 434 15.44 19.25 -11.57
C GLU A 434 16.38 20.02 -10.61
N PRO A 435 17.67 20.23 -10.97
CA PRO A 435 18.63 20.86 -10.08
C PRO A 435 18.18 22.22 -9.53
N GLU A 436 17.55 23.07 -10.34
CA GLU A 436 17.02 24.38 -9.96
C GLU A 436 15.86 24.31 -8.94
N ALA A 437 15.22 23.16 -8.81
CA ALA A 437 14.08 22.92 -7.94
C ALA A 437 14.38 21.91 -6.81
N THR A 438 15.66 21.55 -6.64
CA THR A 438 16.14 20.67 -5.58
C THR A 438 16.67 21.51 -4.41
N GLY A 439 16.26 21.17 -3.18
CA GLY A 439 16.84 21.74 -1.97
C GLY A 439 16.49 20.90 -0.74
N TRP A 440 16.83 21.40 0.44
CA TRP A 440 16.74 20.62 1.68
C TRP A 440 15.30 20.21 2.01
N GLU A 441 15.16 19.03 2.60
CA GLU A 441 13.93 18.58 3.23
C GLU A 441 13.65 19.41 4.48
N THR A 442 12.45 20.01 4.55
CA THR A 442 12.04 20.80 5.73
C THR A 442 11.94 19.91 6.98
N SER A 443 12.22 20.44 8.17
CA SER A 443 12.08 19.68 9.41
C SER A 443 10.65 19.19 9.60
N LYS A 444 10.51 17.91 9.95
CA LYS A 444 9.22 17.23 10.13
C LYS A 444 8.83 17.11 11.60
N LEU A 445 9.68 17.57 12.49
CA LEU A 445 9.44 17.60 13.92
C LEU A 445 9.09 19.00 14.42
N ASP A 446 9.13 20.01 13.54
CA ASP A 446 8.99 21.42 13.90
C ASP A 446 7.90 22.07 13.04
N LYS A 447 6.80 22.51 13.68
CA LYS A 447 5.62 23.06 13.00
C LYS A 447 5.93 24.24 12.09
N ILE A 448 6.75 25.18 12.58
CA ILE A 448 7.09 26.41 11.84
C ILE A 448 7.79 26.13 10.51
N ALA A 449 8.61 25.07 10.44
CA ALA A 449 9.29 24.69 9.21
C ALA A 449 8.33 24.13 8.16
N ILE A 450 7.26 23.44 8.59
CA ILE A 450 6.18 22.97 7.71
C ILE A 450 5.34 24.13 7.22
N GLU A 451 5.00 25.06 8.11
CA GLU A 451 4.27 26.27 7.76
C GLU A 451 5.06 27.11 6.73
N ASN A 452 6.35 27.33 6.96
CA ASN A 452 7.23 28.03 6.02
C ASN A 452 7.30 27.30 4.67
N HIS A 453 7.45 25.97 4.68
CA HIS A 453 7.48 25.17 3.45
C HIS A 453 6.19 25.35 2.63
N LEU A 454 5.03 25.33 3.26
CA LEU A 454 3.74 25.46 2.59
C LEU A 454 3.43 26.89 2.17
N ARG A 455 3.55 27.86 3.08
CA ARG A 455 3.15 29.26 2.85
C ARG A 455 4.17 30.08 2.07
N HIS A 456 5.46 29.80 2.24
CA HIS A 456 6.55 30.56 1.63
C HIS A 456 7.32 29.77 0.57
N GLY A 457 7.01 28.49 0.40
CA GLY A 457 7.56 27.64 -0.66
C GLY A 457 6.75 27.65 -1.95
N MET A 458 6.86 26.56 -2.72
CA MET A 458 6.17 26.42 -4.01
C MET A 458 4.65 26.59 -3.89
N MET A 459 4.00 25.93 -2.93
CA MET A 459 2.53 25.94 -2.82
C MET A 459 1.99 27.33 -2.53
N GLY A 460 2.55 28.03 -1.54
CA GLY A 460 2.14 29.38 -1.19
C GLY A 460 2.38 30.38 -2.32
N ASN A 461 3.48 30.24 -3.06
CA ASN A 461 3.71 31.03 -4.27
C ASN A 461 2.64 30.74 -5.33
N LEU A 462 2.29 29.49 -5.60
CA LEU A 462 1.28 29.17 -6.60
C LEU A 462 -0.14 29.63 -6.20
N MET A 463 -0.43 29.65 -4.89
CA MET A 463 -1.77 29.94 -4.34
C MET A 463 -1.96 31.38 -3.85
N ARG A 464 -0.95 32.25 -4.00
CA ARG A 464 -1.05 33.68 -3.68
C ARG A 464 -2.16 34.36 -4.51
N ASP A 465 -2.66 35.50 -4.04
CA ASP A 465 -3.61 36.34 -4.79
C ASP A 465 -3.07 36.65 -6.20
N GLY A 466 -3.87 36.36 -7.24
CA GLY A 466 -3.49 36.49 -8.64
C GLY A 466 -2.47 35.45 -9.15
N GLY A 467 -2.12 34.45 -8.33
CA GLY A 467 -1.24 33.34 -8.68
C GLY A 467 -1.92 32.25 -9.52
N PRO A 468 -1.16 31.27 -10.04
CA PRO A 468 -1.68 30.20 -10.90
C PRO A 468 -2.83 29.37 -10.32
N LEU A 469 -2.89 29.20 -8.99
CA LEU A 469 -3.86 28.38 -8.28
C LEU A 469 -4.84 29.21 -7.42
N ASP A 470 -4.89 30.53 -7.62
CA ASP A 470 -5.84 31.42 -6.94
C ASP A 470 -7.30 31.07 -7.27
N GLY A 471 -8.24 31.50 -6.42
CA GLY A 471 -9.67 31.32 -6.62
C GLY A 471 -10.18 29.90 -6.33
N HIS A 472 -9.49 29.15 -5.46
CA HIS A 472 -9.83 27.76 -5.10
C HIS A 472 -9.75 26.75 -6.27
N LYS A 473 -8.86 26.98 -7.23
CA LYS A 473 -8.64 26.04 -8.35
C LYS A 473 -7.97 24.72 -7.90
N LEU A 474 -7.22 24.74 -6.80
CA LEU A 474 -6.63 23.56 -6.20
C LEU A 474 -7.61 22.87 -5.23
N HIS A 475 -7.83 21.57 -5.41
CA HIS A 475 -8.73 20.78 -4.58
C HIS A 475 -7.98 19.98 -3.50
N GLY A 476 -6.76 19.54 -3.80
CA GLY A 476 -5.96 18.74 -2.89
C GLY A 476 -4.45 19.00 -2.98
N MET A 477 -3.74 18.72 -1.89
CA MET A 477 -2.29 18.54 -1.84
C MET A 477 -2.00 17.07 -1.55
N LEU A 478 -0.92 16.55 -2.13
CA LEU A 478 -0.43 15.21 -1.87
C LEU A 478 0.82 15.24 -1.00
N ILE A 479 0.86 14.34 -0.03
CA ILE A 479 2.05 13.86 0.64
C ILE A 479 2.28 12.43 0.14
N ASP A 480 3.11 12.30 -0.89
CA ASP A 480 3.58 11.01 -1.42
C ASP A 480 4.38 10.21 -0.37
N SER A 481 4.68 8.95 -0.67
CA SER A 481 5.34 8.04 0.26
C SER A 481 6.72 8.53 0.72
N TRP A 482 7.05 8.19 1.96
CA TRP A 482 8.16 8.81 2.69
C TRP A 482 9.54 8.34 2.24
N GLU A 483 10.33 9.23 1.64
CA GLU A 483 11.70 8.95 1.18
C GLU A 483 12.74 10.00 1.64
N SER A 484 12.56 10.60 2.82
CA SER A 484 13.46 11.63 3.36
C SER A 484 14.38 11.16 4.50
N GLY A 485 14.37 9.87 4.87
CA GLY A 485 15.11 9.37 6.04
C GLY A 485 14.35 9.60 7.35
N VAL A 486 14.92 9.17 8.47
CA VAL A 486 14.28 9.27 9.79
C VAL A 486 14.94 10.40 10.59
N PRO A 487 14.28 11.56 10.78
CA PRO A 487 14.85 12.61 11.62
C PRO A 487 14.87 12.16 13.09
N THR A 488 15.92 12.51 13.80
CA THR A 488 16.16 12.03 15.18
C THR A 488 16.25 13.18 16.19
N TRP A 489 16.15 14.43 15.75
CA TRP A 489 16.13 15.61 16.62
C TRP A 489 15.32 16.77 16.00
N THR A 490 14.95 17.75 16.82
CA THR A 490 14.27 19.01 16.42
C THR A 490 15.27 20.09 15.99
N MET A 491 14.80 21.17 15.36
CA MET A 491 15.64 22.32 14.96
C MET A 491 16.17 23.09 16.17
N HIS A 492 15.42 23.11 17.27
CA HIS A 492 15.86 23.66 18.54
C HIS A 492 16.20 22.52 19.51
N LYS A 493 17.34 22.65 20.19
CA LYS A 493 17.90 21.57 21.00
C LYS A 493 17.00 21.13 22.17
N ASP A 494 16.17 22.03 22.69
CA ASP A 494 15.39 21.83 23.92
C ASP A 494 13.94 21.36 23.64
N ASP A 495 13.48 21.43 22.39
CA ASP A 495 12.08 21.16 22.03
C ASP A 495 11.71 19.67 22.18
N LEU A 496 12.51 18.75 21.64
CA LEU A 496 12.28 17.31 21.83
C LEU A 496 12.35 16.90 23.31
N PRO A 497 13.35 17.31 24.11
CA PRO A 497 13.38 17.06 25.55
C PRO A 497 12.16 17.61 26.31
N GLN A 498 11.72 18.81 25.97
CA GLN A 498 10.52 19.41 26.56
C GLN A 498 9.27 18.62 26.19
N ALA A 499 9.10 18.27 24.91
CA ALA A 499 7.98 17.47 24.43
C ALA A 499 7.96 16.09 25.07
N PHE A 500 9.12 15.43 25.18
CA PHE A 500 9.27 14.16 25.88
C PHE A 500 8.82 14.27 27.33
N LYS A 501 9.36 15.24 28.08
CA LYS A 501 9.02 15.41 29.50
C LYS A 501 7.55 15.74 29.71
N GLN A 502 6.96 16.55 28.83
CA GLN A 502 5.54 16.87 28.89
C GLN A 502 4.65 15.65 28.65
N ARG A 503 5.02 14.78 27.70
CA ARG A 503 4.20 13.63 27.29
C ARG A 503 4.45 12.37 28.12
N ARG A 504 5.66 12.20 28.65
CA ARG A 504 6.13 11.00 29.36
C ARG A 504 6.38 11.25 30.85
N GLY A 505 6.40 12.50 31.32
CA GLY A 505 6.45 12.82 32.76
C GLY A 505 7.83 12.74 33.42
N TYR A 506 8.90 12.40 32.70
CA TYR A 506 10.28 12.37 33.22
C TYR A 506 11.29 12.97 32.22
N ASP A 507 12.50 13.27 32.70
CA ASP A 507 13.58 13.82 31.87
C ASP A 507 14.28 12.72 31.07
N MET A 508 14.39 12.88 29.75
CA MET A 508 15.10 11.94 28.88
C MET A 508 16.63 12.08 28.97
N MET A 509 17.16 13.21 29.43
CA MET A 509 18.59 13.51 29.37
C MET A 509 19.50 12.48 30.07
N PRO A 510 19.16 11.96 31.27
CA PRO A 510 19.93 10.88 31.90
C PRO A 510 19.91 9.56 31.12
N TYR A 511 18.95 9.37 30.22
CA TYR A 511 18.81 8.16 29.43
C TYR A 511 19.36 8.30 28.00
N LEU A 512 19.82 9.50 27.59
CA LEU A 512 20.33 9.74 26.24
C LEU A 512 21.43 8.75 25.78
N PRO A 513 22.35 8.24 26.65
CA PRO A 513 23.28 7.17 26.26
C PRO A 513 22.61 5.91 25.70
N ALA A 514 21.37 5.59 26.11
CA ALA A 514 20.64 4.43 25.59
C ALA A 514 20.40 4.51 24.08
N THR A 515 20.35 5.72 23.50
CA THR A 515 20.21 5.92 22.04
C THR A 515 21.43 5.45 21.24
N LEU A 516 22.55 5.19 21.94
CA LEU A 516 23.80 4.64 21.41
C LEU A 516 24.00 3.17 21.83
N GLY A 517 22.98 2.56 22.44
CA GLY A 517 22.98 1.16 22.86
C GLY A 517 23.62 0.90 24.22
N TYR A 518 23.99 1.94 24.99
CA TYR A 518 24.38 1.76 26.39
C TYR A 518 23.19 1.27 27.23
N ILE A 519 23.47 0.45 28.24
CA ILE A 519 22.45 -0.03 29.17
C ILE A 519 22.36 0.95 30.35
N VAL A 520 21.27 1.70 30.43
CA VAL A 520 21.01 2.67 31.51
C VAL A 520 20.01 2.05 32.49
N SER A 521 20.38 2.01 33.77
CA SER A 521 19.70 1.31 34.87
C SER A 521 19.66 -0.22 34.69
N SER A 522 18.88 -0.71 33.72
CA SER A 522 18.73 -2.12 33.40
C SER A 522 18.35 -2.31 31.93
N VAL A 523 18.40 -3.54 31.43
CA VAL A 523 17.92 -3.86 30.06
C VAL A 523 16.44 -3.49 29.89
N ASP A 524 15.62 -3.75 30.90
CA ASP A 524 14.19 -3.46 30.87
C ASP A 524 13.94 -1.95 30.85
N ASP A 525 14.56 -1.20 31.77
CA ASP A 525 14.42 0.27 31.83
C ASP A 525 14.94 0.95 30.56
N THR A 526 16.03 0.43 29.99
CA THR A 526 16.56 0.91 28.71
C THR A 526 15.55 0.69 27.58
N ASN A 527 14.95 -0.51 27.47
CA ASN A 527 13.93 -0.77 26.45
C ASN A 527 12.68 0.10 26.66
N LYS A 528 12.25 0.32 27.92
CA LYS A 528 11.12 1.17 28.29
C LYS A 528 11.35 2.63 27.90
N PHE A 529 12.52 3.18 28.25
CA PHE A 529 12.92 4.53 27.81
C PHE A 529 12.90 4.65 26.28
N LEU A 530 13.51 3.69 25.58
CA LEU A 530 13.59 3.70 24.12
C LEU A 530 12.19 3.56 23.49
N ARG A 531 11.26 2.82 24.10
CA ARG A 531 9.85 2.77 23.70
C ARG A 531 9.18 4.14 23.89
N ASP A 532 9.39 4.80 25.02
CA ASP A 532 8.81 6.13 25.29
C ASP A 532 9.37 7.19 24.35
N LEU A 533 10.65 7.07 23.96
CA LEU A 533 11.27 7.89 22.92
C LEU A 533 10.61 7.65 21.57
N ARG A 534 10.45 6.37 21.14
CA ARG A 534 9.73 6.04 19.89
C ARG A 534 8.30 6.57 19.89
N GLN A 535 7.56 6.44 20.99
CA GLN A 535 6.22 7.00 21.09
C GLN A 535 6.24 8.52 20.99
N THR A 536 7.18 9.20 21.65
CA THR A 536 7.30 10.66 21.55
C THR A 536 7.60 11.10 20.12
N MET A 537 8.50 10.40 19.42
CA MET A 537 8.81 10.67 18.01
C MET A 537 7.59 10.41 17.12
N ALA A 538 6.90 9.28 17.31
CA ALA A 538 5.67 8.96 16.59
C ALA A 538 4.59 10.03 16.80
N ASP A 539 4.45 10.52 18.03
CA ASP A 539 3.52 11.60 18.35
C ASP A 539 3.90 12.90 17.64
N LEU A 540 5.19 13.25 17.59
CA LEU A 540 5.65 14.46 16.90
C LEU A 540 5.52 14.35 15.37
N TYR A 541 5.77 13.19 14.76
CA TYR A 541 5.53 12.99 13.33
C TYR A 541 4.06 13.27 12.99
N VAL A 542 3.13 12.74 13.78
CA VAL A 542 1.69 12.95 13.56
C VAL A 542 1.31 14.40 13.85
N ASP A 543 1.61 14.90 15.05
CA ASP A 543 1.10 16.18 15.53
C ASP A 543 1.77 17.39 14.85
N ASN A 544 3.08 17.31 14.58
CA ASN A 544 3.86 18.43 14.06
C ASN A 544 4.02 18.39 12.54
N PHE A 545 4.00 17.21 11.92
CA PHE A 545 4.02 17.09 10.47
C PHE A 545 2.63 16.83 9.90
N PHE A 546 2.06 15.63 10.04
CA PHE A 546 0.86 15.26 9.27
C PHE A 546 -0.37 16.10 9.61
N ASP A 547 -0.71 16.26 10.90
CA ASP A 547 -1.88 17.02 11.33
C ASP A 547 -1.68 18.53 11.13
N HIS A 548 -0.48 19.04 11.41
CA HIS A 548 -0.18 20.46 11.20
C HIS A 548 -0.11 20.82 9.71
N PHE A 549 0.48 19.96 8.86
CA PHE A 549 0.45 20.12 7.41
C PHE A 549 -1.00 20.20 6.92
N ARG A 550 -1.86 19.28 7.36
CA ARG A 550 -3.29 19.32 7.02
C ARG A 550 -3.95 20.61 7.48
N THR A 551 -3.65 21.06 8.70
CA THR A 551 -4.18 22.31 9.24
C THR A 551 -3.80 23.50 8.35
N VAL A 552 -2.51 23.65 8.01
CA VAL A 552 -2.03 24.73 7.14
C VAL A 552 -2.62 24.61 5.72
N ALA A 553 -2.71 23.40 5.17
CA ALA A 553 -3.33 23.16 3.87
C ALA A 553 -4.83 23.54 3.86
N HIS A 554 -5.57 23.23 4.94
CA HIS A 554 -6.97 23.63 5.12
C HIS A 554 -7.11 25.15 5.19
N ASP A 555 -6.22 25.84 5.92
CA ASP A 555 -6.17 27.30 5.96
C ASP A 555 -5.89 27.91 4.58
N MET A 556 -5.12 27.22 3.75
CA MET A 556 -4.86 27.57 2.35
C MET A 556 -6.00 27.14 1.40
N GLY A 557 -7.05 26.49 1.90
CA GLY A 557 -8.22 26.09 1.12
C GLY A 557 -8.09 24.77 0.36
N SER A 558 -7.20 23.86 0.77
CA SER A 558 -6.93 22.58 0.11
C SER A 558 -7.09 21.37 1.05
N LYS A 559 -7.45 20.21 0.51
CA LYS A 559 -7.48 18.92 1.23
C LYS A 559 -6.16 18.18 1.13
N VAL A 560 -5.93 17.14 1.95
CA VAL A 560 -4.67 16.40 1.96
C VAL A 560 -4.86 14.90 1.71
N TYR A 561 -4.14 14.39 0.71
CA TYR A 561 -3.90 12.96 0.49
C TYR A 561 -2.57 12.58 1.16
N THR A 562 -2.52 11.39 1.77
CA THR A 562 -1.31 10.92 2.46
C THR A 562 -1.04 9.46 2.18
N GLU A 563 0.15 9.19 1.64
CA GLU A 563 0.68 7.84 1.39
C GLU A 563 1.51 7.27 2.55
N GLY A 564 2.07 6.08 2.31
CA GLY A 564 2.87 5.30 3.25
C GLY A 564 4.06 6.04 3.89
N ALA A 565 4.04 6.12 5.23
CA ALA A 565 5.12 6.70 6.04
C ALA A 565 5.32 5.93 7.37
N THR A 566 4.56 6.27 8.40
CA THR A 566 4.67 5.67 9.74
C THR A 566 4.26 4.20 9.73
N GLY A 567 5.05 3.35 10.39
CA GLY A 567 4.91 1.89 10.36
C GLY A 567 5.49 1.23 9.11
N GLU A 568 5.97 2.01 8.12
CA GLU A 568 6.66 1.52 6.92
C GLU A 568 8.14 1.88 6.93
N THR A 569 8.44 3.19 6.88
CA THR A 569 9.78 3.78 6.86
C THR A 569 10.05 4.63 8.10
N LEU A 570 9.02 5.25 8.68
CA LEU A 570 9.10 5.89 9.99
C LEU A 570 8.66 4.90 11.09
N PRO A 571 9.33 4.88 12.26
CA PRO A 571 8.85 4.14 13.42
C PRO A 571 7.57 4.77 13.98
N GLY A 572 6.58 3.96 14.35
CA GLY A 572 5.37 4.42 15.04
C GLY A 572 4.10 3.68 14.63
N ASP A 573 2.96 4.23 15.05
CA ASP A 573 1.64 3.69 14.75
C ASP A 573 1.15 4.08 13.34
N PRO A 574 0.94 3.09 12.45
CA PRO A 574 0.47 3.38 11.09
C PRO A 574 -1.00 3.83 11.04
N LEU A 575 -1.83 3.55 12.04
CA LEU A 575 -3.26 3.89 11.99
C LEU A 575 -3.48 5.37 12.24
N ARG A 576 -2.78 5.94 13.23
CA ARG A 576 -2.96 7.32 13.68
C ARG A 576 -2.62 8.35 12.60
N TYR A 577 -1.53 8.16 11.85
CA TYR A 577 -1.17 9.14 10.81
C TYR A 577 -2.11 9.11 9.60
N TYR A 578 -2.56 7.94 9.15
CA TYR A 578 -3.66 7.85 8.18
C TYR A 578 -4.96 8.45 8.77
N GLY A 579 -5.16 8.28 10.08
CA GLY A 579 -6.26 8.84 10.86
C GLY A 579 -6.32 10.36 10.90
N VAL A 580 -5.21 11.08 10.68
CA VAL A 580 -5.24 12.55 10.57
C VAL A 580 -5.37 13.07 9.13
N SER A 581 -5.16 12.23 8.10
CA SER A 581 -5.31 12.61 6.69
C SER A 581 -6.79 12.85 6.32
N ASP A 582 -7.08 13.72 5.33
CA ASP A 582 -8.44 13.79 4.76
C ASP A 582 -8.71 12.52 3.93
N PHE A 583 -7.72 12.11 3.14
CA PHE A 583 -7.80 10.97 2.22
C PHE A 583 -6.57 10.06 2.41
N PRO A 584 -6.66 9.00 3.23
CA PRO A 584 -5.59 8.03 3.30
C PRO A 584 -5.38 7.36 1.93
N MET A 585 -4.12 7.12 1.58
CA MET A 585 -3.72 6.56 0.30
C MET A 585 -2.68 5.46 0.48
N THR A 586 -2.80 4.37 -0.28
CA THR A 586 -1.84 3.25 -0.31
C THR A 586 -1.35 3.02 -1.73
N GLU A 587 -0.67 1.91 -2.01
CA GLU A 587 -0.01 1.70 -3.30
C GLU A 587 0.04 0.21 -3.67
N PHE A 588 -0.13 -0.11 -4.96
CA PHE A 588 0.10 -1.46 -5.46
C PHE A 588 0.66 -1.50 -6.89
N TRP A 589 1.50 -2.50 -7.15
CA TRP A 589 2.36 -2.55 -8.34
C TRP A 589 1.99 -3.67 -9.32
N TYR A 590 2.20 -3.41 -10.61
CA TYR A 590 2.09 -4.37 -11.70
C TYR A 590 3.45 -4.65 -12.38
N PRO A 591 3.77 -5.90 -12.75
CA PRO A 591 3.15 -7.13 -12.27
C PRO A 591 3.58 -7.47 -10.82
N LYS A 592 4.61 -6.77 -10.31
CA LYS A 592 5.13 -6.94 -8.94
C LYS A 592 5.87 -5.68 -8.47
N ALA A 593 5.96 -5.51 -7.16
CA ALA A 593 6.69 -4.40 -6.55
C ALA A 593 8.22 -4.53 -6.71
N PRO A 594 8.98 -3.42 -6.63
CA PRO A 594 10.43 -3.39 -6.82
C PRO A 594 11.21 -4.22 -5.79
N GLN A 595 10.62 -4.45 -4.62
CA GLN A 595 11.21 -5.22 -3.51
C GLN A 595 10.96 -6.72 -3.63
N ASN A 596 10.56 -7.24 -4.81
CA ASN A 596 10.34 -8.66 -5.08
C ASN A 596 9.41 -9.38 -4.07
N GLN A 597 8.63 -8.63 -3.28
CA GLN A 597 7.67 -9.13 -2.30
C GLN A 597 6.31 -8.51 -2.59
N LYS A 598 5.25 -9.29 -2.33
CA LYS A 598 3.84 -8.86 -2.50
C LYS A 598 3.42 -7.71 -1.57
N GLU A 599 4.33 -7.25 -0.72
CA GLU A 599 4.01 -6.49 0.48
C GLU A 599 4.96 -5.31 0.73
N ALA A 600 5.52 -4.77 -0.34
CA ALA A 600 6.36 -3.58 -0.24
C ALA A 600 5.60 -2.40 0.38
N LYS A 601 4.28 -2.31 0.14
CA LYS A 601 3.37 -1.26 0.61
C LYS A 601 2.12 -1.93 1.23
N PRO A 602 2.00 -1.96 2.57
CA PRO A 602 0.90 -2.65 3.27
C PRO A 602 -0.43 -1.90 3.09
N ILE A 603 -1.50 -2.65 2.81
CA ILE A 603 -2.82 -2.11 2.53
C ILE A 603 -3.74 -2.20 3.75
N TYR A 604 -3.63 -3.27 4.57
CA TYR A 604 -4.59 -3.45 5.67
C TYR A 604 -4.45 -2.40 6.77
N ALA A 605 -3.27 -1.81 6.97
CA ALA A 605 -3.11 -0.69 7.89
C ALA A 605 -3.91 0.55 7.44
N ALA A 606 -3.81 0.91 6.16
CA ALA A 606 -4.57 2.02 5.57
C ALA A 606 -6.08 1.72 5.53
N ALA A 607 -6.47 0.47 5.22
CA ALA A 607 -7.87 0.04 5.25
C ALA A 607 -8.47 0.11 6.65
N SER A 608 -7.73 -0.36 7.66
CA SER A 608 -8.16 -0.27 9.07
C SER A 608 -8.32 1.19 9.50
N ALA A 609 -7.40 2.07 9.11
CA ALA A 609 -7.53 3.51 9.39
C ALA A 609 -8.74 4.12 8.68
N TYR A 610 -8.99 3.76 7.41
CA TYR A 610 -10.17 4.19 6.66
C TYR A 610 -11.46 3.80 7.38
N HIS A 611 -11.58 2.54 7.82
CA HIS A 611 -12.76 2.05 8.53
C HIS A 611 -12.92 2.73 9.90
N LEU A 612 -11.89 2.70 10.74
CA LEU A 612 -12.01 3.06 12.17
C LEU A 612 -11.96 4.57 12.44
N TYR A 613 -11.28 5.36 11.60
CA TYR A 613 -11.33 6.82 11.67
C TYR A 613 -12.45 7.44 10.81
N ASN A 614 -13.32 6.61 10.22
CA ASN A 614 -14.46 7.05 9.39
C ASN A 614 -14.02 8.00 8.26
N LYS A 615 -13.03 7.56 7.47
CA LYS A 615 -12.55 8.31 6.32
C LYS A 615 -13.50 8.14 5.14
N PRO A 616 -13.63 9.13 4.24
CA PRO A 616 -14.60 9.07 3.15
C PRO A 616 -14.30 7.95 2.14
N PHE A 617 -13.02 7.70 1.87
CA PHE A 617 -12.54 6.60 1.04
C PHE A 617 -11.07 6.29 1.35
N LEU A 618 -10.61 5.13 0.87
CA LEU A 618 -9.19 4.75 0.80
C LEU A 618 -8.73 4.83 -0.65
N ALA A 619 -7.85 5.80 -0.92
CA ALA A 619 -7.19 5.96 -2.21
C ALA A 619 -6.06 4.92 -2.40
N ALA A 620 -5.69 4.65 -3.64
CA ALA A 620 -4.47 3.91 -3.94
C ALA A 620 -3.79 4.39 -5.22
N GLU A 621 -2.47 4.61 -5.15
CA GLU A 621 -1.58 4.63 -6.31
C GLU A 621 -1.66 3.25 -6.98
N ALA A 622 -2.31 3.20 -8.13
CA ALA A 622 -2.79 1.98 -8.74
C ALA A 622 -1.95 1.58 -9.95
N ALA A 623 -1.42 0.35 -9.89
CA ALA A 623 -0.76 -0.38 -10.98
C ALA A 623 0.57 0.24 -11.45
N THR A 624 1.34 0.82 -10.53
CA THR A 624 2.71 1.27 -10.77
C THR A 624 3.55 0.14 -11.36
N GLN A 625 4.25 0.40 -12.45
CA GLN A 625 4.96 -0.63 -13.19
C GLN A 625 6.41 -0.24 -13.40
N LEU A 626 7.33 -1.14 -13.08
CA LEU A 626 8.71 -1.04 -13.55
C LEU A 626 8.89 -1.88 -14.81
N GLY A 627 9.53 -1.31 -15.84
CA GLY A 627 9.86 -2.06 -17.06
C GLY A 627 8.71 -2.08 -18.07
N VAL A 628 8.24 -0.90 -18.48
CA VAL A 628 7.24 -0.77 -19.55
C VAL A 628 7.74 -1.42 -20.83
N LYS A 629 6.93 -2.32 -21.40
CA LYS A 629 7.19 -3.00 -22.66
C LYS A 629 6.32 -2.53 -23.80
N TRP A 630 5.28 -1.75 -23.51
CA TRP A 630 4.26 -1.28 -24.43
C TRP A 630 3.30 -2.38 -24.92
N ASN A 631 3.23 -3.48 -24.17
CA ASN A 631 2.28 -4.57 -24.38
C ASN A 631 1.15 -4.59 -23.34
N GLU A 632 1.03 -3.54 -22.55
CA GLU A 632 0.10 -3.47 -21.44
C GLU A 632 -1.28 -2.96 -21.89
N SER A 633 -2.32 -3.60 -21.37
CA SER A 633 -3.72 -3.26 -21.58
C SER A 633 -4.52 -3.39 -20.28
N PRO A 634 -5.73 -2.79 -20.18
CA PRO A 634 -6.55 -2.86 -18.96
C PRO A 634 -6.82 -4.28 -18.44
N LYS A 635 -6.85 -5.30 -19.31
CA LYS A 635 -7.08 -6.70 -18.90
C LYS A 635 -5.98 -7.22 -17.97
N ASP A 636 -4.75 -6.74 -18.14
CA ASP A 636 -3.55 -7.29 -17.50
C ASP A 636 -3.47 -6.92 -16.01
N ILE A 637 -4.19 -5.87 -15.60
CA ILE A 637 -4.27 -5.39 -14.21
C ILE A 637 -5.62 -5.67 -13.55
N LYS A 638 -6.54 -6.35 -14.23
CA LYS A 638 -7.89 -6.65 -13.74
C LYS A 638 -7.89 -7.45 -12.45
N TYR A 639 -7.11 -8.55 -12.40
CA TYR A 639 -7.02 -9.41 -11.23
C TYR A 639 -6.49 -8.66 -10.00
N LEU A 640 -5.50 -7.79 -10.23
CA LEU A 640 -4.80 -7.01 -9.22
C LEU A 640 -5.70 -5.94 -8.62
N ILE A 641 -6.40 -5.17 -9.45
CA ILE A 641 -7.40 -4.19 -8.98
C ILE A 641 -8.48 -4.90 -8.16
N ASN A 642 -9.00 -6.02 -8.67
CA ASN A 642 -10.02 -6.77 -7.99
C ASN A 642 -9.55 -7.32 -6.63
N GLU A 643 -8.31 -7.79 -6.55
CA GLU A 643 -7.71 -8.23 -5.28
C GLU A 643 -7.66 -7.07 -4.27
N ASN A 644 -7.17 -5.89 -4.68
CA ASN A 644 -7.00 -4.77 -3.74
C ASN A 644 -8.33 -4.14 -3.31
N PHE A 645 -9.38 -4.18 -4.15
CA PHE A 645 -10.75 -3.88 -3.72
C PHE A 645 -11.20 -4.78 -2.55
N THR A 646 -10.78 -6.05 -2.50
CA THR A 646 -11.12 -6.95 -1.38
C THR A 646 -10.31 -6.72 -0.11
N LYS A 647 -9.24 -5.92 -0.20
CA LYS A 647 -8.42 -5.51 0.94
C LYS A 647 -8.90 -4.19 1.57
N GLY A 648 -9.74 -3.43 0.87
CA GLY A 648 -10.35 -2.20 1.38
C GLY A 648 -10.18 -0.98 0.47
N VAL A 649 -9.32 -1.03 -0.55
CA VAL A 649 -9.18 0.07 -1.53
C VAL A 649 -10.53 0.31 -2.20
N ASN A 650 -10.92 1.57 -2.32
CA ASN A 650 -12.19 1.92 -2.98
C ASN A 650 -12.14 3.26 -3.74
N HIS A 651 -10.95 3.84 -3.92
CA HIS A 651 -10.71 4.95 -4.82
C HIS A 651 -9.35 4.75 -5.54
N LEU A 652 -9.36 4.58 -6.86
CA LEU A 652 -8.15 4.32 -7.64
C LEU A 652 -7.58 5.63 -8.18
N VAL A 653 -6.27 5.79 -8.04
CA VAL A 653 -5.48 6.85 -8.66
C VAL A 653 -4.44 6.18 -9.56
N PHE A 654 -4.69 6.12 -10.86
CA PHE A 654 -3.81 5.38 -11.76
C PHE A 654 -2.42 6.01 -11.86
N HIS A 655 -1.40 5.20 -11.57
CA HIS A 655 -0.02 5.48 -11.89
C HIS A 655 0.30 4.88 -13.27
N THR A 656 0.55 5.65 -14.33
CA THR A 656 0.45 7.11 -14.36
C THR A 656 0.16 7.64 -15.77
N PHE A 657 -0.61 8.73 -15.85
CA PHE A 657 -0.69 9.56 -17.04
C PHE A 657 0.59 10.40 -17.20
N SER A 658 1.32 10.16 -18.28
CA SER A 658 2.57 10.85 -18.58
C SER A 658 2.34 11.96 -19.62
N HIS A 659 2.71 13.20 -19.30
CA HIS A 659 2.49 14.34 -20.21
C HIS A 659 3.22 14.14 -21.54
N THR A 660 2.52 14.36 -22.65
CA THR A 660 3.07 14.30 -24.01
C THR A 660 3.01 15.68 -24.68
N PRO A 661 4.13 16.44 -24.74
CA PRO A 661 4.12 17.84 -25.19
C PRO A 661 3.77 18.03 -26.67
N GLN A 662 4.18 17.12 -27.54
CA GLN A 662 3.93 17.21 -28.99
C GLN A 662 2.58 16.57 -29.35
N LEU A 663 1.89 17.08 -30.38
CA LEU A 663 0.60 16.53 -30.83
C LEU A 663 0.72 15.37 -31.83
N ASP A 664 1.86 15.29 -32.53
CA ASP A 664 2.13 14.43 -33.68
C ASP A 664 3.11 13.28 -33.35
N VAL A 665 3.21 12.91 -32.08
CA VAL A 665 4.10 11.84 -31.60
C VAL A 665 3.28 10.68 -31.04
N VAL A 666 3.62 9.45 -31.44
CA VAL A 666 3.02 8.21 -30.92
C VAL A 666 4.08 7.15 -30.56
N PRO A 667 3.92 6.37 -29.48
CA PRO A 667 3.02 6.68 -28.38
C PRO A 667 3.46 7.92 -27.60
N GLY A 668 4.72 8.36 -27.69
CA GLY A 668 5.30 9.28 -26.72
C GLY A 668 6.10 8.50 -25.68
N SER A 669 6.24 9.03 -24.46
CA SER A 669 7.12 8.46 -23.44
C SER A 669 6.36 8.16 -22.16
N SER A 670 6.65 7.00 -21.57
CA SER A 670 6.19 6.67 -20.21
C SER A 670 6.97 7.46 -19.17
N PHE A 671 6.45 7.49 -17.94
CA PHE A 671 7.08 8.19 -16.84
C PHE A 671 8.51 7.67 -16.58
N GLY A 672 9.49 8.57 -16.43
CA GLY A 672 10.91 8.21 -16.31
C GLY A 672 11.46 7.40 -17.49
N GLY A 673 10.71 7.31 -18.60
CA GLY A 673 10.99 6.48 -19.76
C GLY A 673 10.78 4.98 -19.57
N ASN A 674 10.57 4.46 -18.36
CA ASN A 674 10.46 3.01 -18.13
C ASN A 674 9.47 2.64 -17.02
N ILE A 675 8.77 3.62 -16.45
CA ILE A 675 7.82 3.43 -15.38
C ILE A 675 6.41 3.66 -15.95
N GLY A 676 5.54 2.68 -15.72
CA GLY A 676 4.13 2.70 -16.10
C GLY A 676 3.25 2.63 -14.87
N PHE A 677 2.00 2.22 -14.98
CA PHE A 677 1.28 1.80 -16.18
C PHE A 677 1.26 2.89 -17.25
N PRO A 678 1.46 2.58 -18.55
CA PRO A 678 1.71 3.60 -19.57
C PRO A 678 0.44 4.32 -20.03
N PHE A 679 -0.23 5.08 -19.15
CA PHE A 679 -1.36 5.94 -19.54
C PHE A 679 -0.86 7.15 -20.33
N LEU A 680 -1.34 7.26 -21.56
CA LEU A 680 -1.09 8.36 -22.48
C LEU A 680 -2.33 8.53 -23.35
N ARG A 681 -2.65 9.77 -23.75
CA ARG A 681 -3.77 10.02 -24.67
C ARG A 681 -3.66 9.28 -26.01
N THR A 682 -2.44 8.92 -26.38
CA THR A 682 -2.00 8.24 -27.61
C THR A 682 -1.88 6.72 -27.45
N GLN A 683 -2.23 6.14 -26.30
CA GLN A 683 -2.37 4.69 -26.20
C GLN A 683 -3.35 4.19 -27.27
N THR A 684 -3.00 3.11 -27.97
CA THR A 684 -3.84 2.54 -29.05
C THR A 684 -5.27 2.31 -28.56
N TRP A 685 -5.40 1.80 -27.34
CA TRP A 685 -6.67 1.46 -26.68
C TRP A 685 -7.33 2.62 -25.93
N TRP A 686 -6.79 3.84 -25.95
CA TRP A 686 -7.31 4.98 -25.16
C TRP A 686 -8.80 5.26 -25.41
N ARG A 687 -9.26 5.09 -26.66
CA ARG A 687 -10.65 5.28 -27.06
C ARG A 687 -11.66 4.40 -26.28
N HIS A 688 -11.21 3.27 -25.75
CA HIS A 688 -12.05 2.27 -25.08
C HIS A 688 -12.13 2.48 -23.56
N THR A 689 -11.24 3.32 -23.01
CA THR A 689 -11.14 3.61 -21.57
C THR A 689 -12.45 3.98 -20.89
N PRO A 690 -13.42 4.72 -21.49
CA PRO A 690 -14.64 5.11 -20.78
C PRO A 690 -15.46 3.92 -20.29
N THR A 691 -15.44 2.81 -21.02
CA THR A 691 -16.19 1.60 -20.63
C THR A 691 -15.55 0.94 -19.42
N TRP A 692 -14.21 0.84 -19.41
CA TRP A 692 -13.45 0.27 -18.30
C TRP A 692 -13.54 1.15 -17.04
N ILE A 693 -13.29 2.45 -17.17
CA ILE A 693 -13.38 3.41 -16.06
C ILE A 693 -14.80 3.43 -15.46
N LYS A 694 -15.86 3.33 -16.29
CA LYS A 694 -17.24 3.22 -15.77
C LYS A 694 -17.44 1.95 -14.95
N SER A 695 -16.87 0.80 -15.35
CA SER A 695 -16.93 -0.45 -14.56
C SER A 695 -16.30 -0.25 -13.18
N LEU A 696 -15.12 0.37 -13.12
CA LEU A 696 -14.43 0.68 -11.86
C LEU A 696 -15.22 1.65 -10.98
N ALA A 697 -15.83 2.68 -11.57
CA ALA A 697 -16.66 3.63 -10.83
C ALA A 697 -17.86 2.96 -10.12
N ARG A 698 -18.42 1.90 -10.71
CA ARG A 698 -19.49 1.13 -10.06
C ARG A 698 -18.99 0.36 -8.84
N SER A 699 -17.80 -0.21 -8.92
CA SER A 699 -17.13 -0.86 -7.79
C SER A 699 -16.83 0.13 -6.67
N GLN A 700 -16.18 1.25 -7.01
CA GLN A 700 -15.85 2.31 -6.05
C GLN A 700 -17.09 2.87 -5.37
N TYR A 701 -18.17 3.11 -6.13
CA TYR A 701 -19.45 3.55 -5.59
C TYR A 701 -19.96 2.65 -4.47
N LEU A 702 -20.12 1.34 -4.72
CA LEU A 702 -20.65 0.42 -3.71
C LEU A 702 -19.67 0.17 -2.57
N LEU A 703 -18.37 0.12 -2.85
CA LEU A 703 -17.34 -0.11 -1.84
C LEU A 703 -17.12 1.09 -0.90
N GLN A 704 -17.68 2.26 -1.20
CA GLN A 704 -17.69 3.44 -0.35
C GLN A 704 -18.99 3.59 0.48
N GLN A 705 -19.99 2.72 0.29
CA GLN A 705 -21.25 2.82 1.03
C GLN A 705 -21.23 2.00 2.33
N GLY A 706 -21.87 2.51 3.38
CA GLY A 706 -22.11 1.76 4.62
C GLY A 706 -20.84 1.34 5.36
N GLU A 707 -20.96 0.37 6.25
CA GLU A 707 -19.90 -0.08 7.16
C GLU A 707 -19.17 -1.32 6.60
N PHE A 708 -17.88 -1.44 6.88
CA PHE A 708 -17.13 -2.68 6.63
C PHE A 708 -17.51 -3.74 7.67
N VAL A 709 -17.67 -4.99 7.24
CA VAL A 709 -18.02 -6.10 8.15
C VAL A 709 -16.79 -6.95 8.43
N ALA A 710 -16.35 -6.93 9.69
CA ALA A 710 -15.28 -7.75 10.23
C ALA A 710 -15.65 -8.32 11.61
N ASP A 711 -15.07 -9.46 11.97
CA ASP A 711 -15.36 -10.12 13.25
C ASP A 711 -14.31 -9.81 14.31
N VAL A 712 -13.10 -9.40 13.91
CA VAL A 712 -11.93 -9.30 14.81
C VAL A 712 -11.31 -7.91 14.75
N LEU A 713 -11.10 -7.30 15.91
CA LEU A 713 -10.18 -6.18 16.09
C LEU A 713 -8.82 -6.74 16.50
N TRP A 714 -7.78 -6.49 15.72
CA TRP A 714 -6.44 -6.96 16.00
C TRP A 714 -5.59 -5.84 16.61
N TYR A 715 -5.49 -5.84 17.94
CA TYR A 715 -4.72 -4.85 18.68
C TYR A 715 -3.22 -4.97 18.38
N LEU A 716 -2.61 -3.87 17.92
CA LEU A 716 -1.21 -3.83 17.50
C LEU A 716 -0.21 -3.94 18.65
N GLY A 717 -0.63 -3.64 19.88
CA GLY A 717 0.20 -3.71 21.09
C GLY A 717 0.83 -2.37 21.47
N ASP A 718 1.33 -2.30 22.71
CA ASP A 718 1.82 -1.04 23.30
C ASP A 718 3.32 -0.75 23.05
N ASP A 719 4.06 -1.71 22.47
CA ASP A 719 5.51 -1.61 22.23
C ASP A 719 5.91 -0.82 20.98
N LEU A 720 4.94 -0.48 20.11
CA LEU A 720 5.15 0.13 18.80
C LEU A 720 6.07 -0.69 17.88
N ASP A 721 5.93 -2.02 17.89
CA ASP A 721 6.59 -2.89 16.91
C ASP A 721 5.87 -2.82 15.55
N ARG A 722 6.59 -3.14 14.47
CA ARG A 722 6.04 -3.11 13.11
C ARG A 722 4.75 -3.94 13.02
N HIS A 723 3.67 -3.40 12.45
CA HIS A 723 2.40 -4.11 12.28
C HIS A 723 2.55 -5.46 11.53
N PRO A 724 1.63 -6.43 11.73
CA PRO A 724 1.68 -7.69 11.01
C PRO A 724 1.63 -7.48 9.50
N PHE A 725 2.31 -8.38 8.79
CA PHE A 725 2.34 -8.35 7.35
C PHE A 725 0.95 -8.64 6.72
N ASP A 726 0.56 -8.02 5.61
CA ASP A 726 -0.68 -8.33 4.85
C ASP A 726 -0.75 -9.79 4.41
N THR A 727 0.40 -10.44 4.22
CA THR A 727 0.49 -11.86 3.91
C THR A 727 0.44 -12.75 5.15
N HIS A 728 0.29 -12.18 6.35
CA HIS A 728 0.14 -12.95 7.58
C HIS A 728 -1.13 -13.82 7.50
N PRO A 729 -1.05 -15.12 7.77
CA PRO A 729 -2.20 -16.01 7.68
C PRO A 729 -3.34 -15.56 8.60
N PHE A 730 -4.54 -15.47 8.05
CA PHE A 730 -5.76 -15.23 8.82
C PHE A 730 -6.81 -16.29 8.49
N PRO A 731 -7.67 -16.72 9.46
CA PRO A 731 -8.67 -17.75 9.21
C PRO A 731 -9.57 -17.42 8.01
N GLN A 732 -9.68 -18.35 7.06
CA GLN A 732 -10.53 -18.18 5.87
C GLN A 732 -11.99 -17.95 6.30
N GLY A 733 -12.63 -16.99 5.63
CA GLY A 733 -14.03 -16.66 5.85
C GLY A 733 -14.29 -15.64 6.97
N TYR A 734 -13.23 -15.10 7.55
CA TYR A 734 -13.29 -14.00 8.51
C TYR A 734 -12.47 -12.82 8.01
N LYS A 735 -12.77 -11.63 8.55
CA LYS A 735 -12.05 -10.38 8.29
C LYS A 735 -11.71 -9.69 9.62
N PHE A 736 -10.76 -8.78 9.56
CA PHE A 736 -10.29 -8.01 10.70
C PHE A 736 -10.01 -6.56 10.30
N ASP A 737 -9.95 -5.69 11.31
CA ASP A 737 -9.23 -4.42 11.27
C ASP A 737 -8.15 -4.44 12.34
N TYR A 738 -7.01 -3.79 12.08
CA TYR A 738 -6.05 -3.46 13.13
C TYR A 738 -6.65 -2.43 14.09
N LEU A 739 -6.21 -2.47 15.35
CA LEU A 739 -6.64 -1.53 16.39
C LEU A 739 -5.40 -0.95 17.08
N ASN A 740 -5.34 0.38 17.19
CA ASN A 740 -4.33 1.09 17.98
C ASN A 740 -4.87 1.48 19.36
N GLU A 741 -3.99 2.04 20.20
CA GLU A 741 -4.34 2.45 21.57
C GLU A 741 -5.36 3.60 21.58
N GLU A 742 -5.18 4.63 20.75
CA GLU A 742 -6.09 5.78 20.65
C GLU A 742 -7.54 5.36 20.37
N LEU A 743 -7.78 4.57 19.32
CA LEU A 743 -9.12 4.11 18.97
C LEU A 743 -9.69 3.16 20.03
N LEU A 744 -8.85 2.33 20.67
CA LEU A 744 -9.27 1.48 21.79
C LEU A 744 -9.81 2.32 22.94
N GLN A 745 -9.15 3.43 23.27
CA GLN A 745 -9.60 4.33 24.33
C GLN A 745 -10.87 5.08 23.93
N GLU A 746 -10.86 5.71 22.75
CA GLU A 746 -11.84 6.72 22.36
C GLU A 746 -13.11 6.13 21.75
N LYS A 747 -13.00 5.13 20.87
CA LYS A 747 -14.11 4.68 20.03
C LYS A 747 -14.68 3.31 20.40
N VAL A 748 -13.87 2.43 20.98
CA VAL A 748 -14.31 1.07 21.33
C VAL A 748 -15.17 1.06 22.59
N HIS A 749 -16.37 0.50 22.51
CA HIS A 749 -17.28 0.32 23.64
C HIS A 749 -18.20 -0.89 23.47
N ILE A 750 -19.00 -1.20 24.50
CA ILE A 750 -20.05 -2.22 24.43
C ILE A 750 -21.41 -1.55 24.24
N ALA A 751 -22.05 -1.80 23.10
CA ALA A 751 -23.40 -1.33 22.79
C ALA A 751 -24.33 -2.53 22.66
N ASN A 752 -25.43 -2.55 23.43
CA ASN A 752 -26.41 -3.65 23.43
C ASN A 752 -25.78 -5.04 23.62
N GLY A 753 -24.73 -5.14 24.45
CA GLY A 753 -24.02 -6.39 24.71
C GLY A 753 -23.08 -6.85 23.58
N GLN A 754 -22.85 -6.02 22.56
CA GLN A 754 -21.93 -6.29 21.45
C GLN A 754 -20.75 -5.33 21.48
N LEU A 755 -19.58 -5.80 21.03
CA LEU A 755 -18.41 -4.96 20.81
C LEU A 755 -18.67 -4.06 19.61
N TYR A 756 -18.58 -2.75 19.82
CA TYR A 756 -18.87 -1.74 18.82
C TYR A 756 -17.73 -0.72 18.78
N VAL A 757 -17.41 -0.28 17.57
CA VAL A 757 -16.51 0.85 17.34
C VAL A 757 -17.34 1.96 16.73
N GLU A 758 -17.33 3.12 17.37
CA GLU A 758 -18.02 4.32 16.89
C GLU A 758 -17.68 4.61 15.42
N ASP A 759 -18.71 4.87 14.62
CA ASP A 759 -18.69 5.10 13.16
C ASP A 759 -18.17 3.95 12.27
N ALA A 760 -17.65 2.85 12.83
CA ALA A 760 -17.11 1.74 12.04
C ALA A 760 -17.97 0.48 12.08
N GLY A 761 -18.66 0.23 13.19
CA GLY A 761 -19.64 -0.86 13.30
C GLY A 761 -19.31 -1.90 14.35
N LYS A 762 -19.81 -3.13 14.13
CA LYS A 762 -19.82 -4.22 15.10
C LYS A 762 -18.66 -5.19 14.90
N TYR A 763 -18.03 -5.59 15.99
CA TYR A 763 -16.99 -6.61 16.05
C TYR A 763 -17.34 -7.67 17.11
N LYS A 764 -16.54 -8.73 17.23
CA LYS A 764 -16.81 -9.83 18.16
C LYS A 764 -15.64 -10.15 19.09
N ILE A 765 -14.41 -10.05 18.61
CA ILE A 765 -13.20 -10.39 19.38
C ILE A 765 -12.20 -9.25 19.29
N ILE A 766 -11.58 -8.88 20.43
CA ILE A 766 -10.31 -8.14 20.44
C ILE A 766 -9.19 -9.17 20.57
N MET A 767 -8.35 -9.29 19.55
CA MET A 767 -7.17 -10.15 19.54
C MET A 767 -5.92 -9.31 19.84
N LEU A 768 -5.23 -9.63 20.92
CA LEU A 768 -3.99 -8.97 21.34
C LEU A 768 -2.81 -9.64 20.64
N ARG A 769 -2.04 -8.86 19.87
CA ARG A 769 -0.82 -9.34 19.23
C ARG A 769 0.29 -9.59 20.25
N ASP A 770 0.72 -8.53 20.93
CA ASP A 770 1.62 -8.58 22.08
C ASP A 770 0.80 -8.22 23.30
N SER A 771 0.97 -9.02 24.33
CA SER A 771 0.27 -8.89 25.60
C SER A 771 1.18 -9.13 26.79
N GLN A 772 2.47 -9.40 26.58
CA GLN A 772 3.42 -9.60 27.70
C GLN A 772 3.79 -8.26 28.35
N ARG A 773 3.90 -7.20 27.55
CA ARG A 773 4.04 -5.82 28.01
C ARG A 773 2.78 -5.04 27.64
N MET A 774 2.13 -4.42 28.63
CA MET A 774 0.89 -3.68 28.44
C MET A 774 0.85 -2.44 29.33
N LEU A 775 0.43 -1.31 28.78
CA LEU A 775 0.20 -0.08 29.54
C LEU A 775 -0.95 -0.30 30.53
N LEU A 776 -0.86 0.38 31.68
CA LEU A 776 -1.94 0.33 32.67
C LEU A 776 -3.27 0.84 32.09
N SER A 777 -3.26 1.91 31.27
CA SER A 777 -4.44 2.46 30.61
C SER A 777 -5.12 1.44 29.70
N THR A 778 -4.34 0.71 28.90
CA THR A 778 -4.82 -0.38 28.04
C THR A 778 -5.47 -1.48 28.87
N ALA A 779 -4.79 -1.95 29.93
CA ALA A 779 -5.33 -2.99 30.81
C ALA A 779 -6.65 -2.57 31.49
N GLN A 780 -6.75 -1.32 31.94
CA GLN A 780 -7.97 -0.76 32.53
C GLN A 780 -9.12 -0.71 31.51
N LYS A 781 -8.86 -0.25 30.29
CA LYS A 781 -9.88 -0.20 29.23
C LYS A 781 -10.35 -1.61 28.85
N LEU A 782 -9.43 -2.55 28.66
CA LEU A 782 -9.76 -3.94 28.38
C LEU A 782 -10.59 -4.57 29.51
N LYS A 783 -10.24 -4.32 30.77
CA LYS A 783 -11.04 -4.77 31.93
C LYS A 783 -12.47 -4.25 31.86
N ALA A 784 -12.63 -2.95 31.63
CA ALA A 784 -13.96 -2.33 31.55
C ALA A 784 -14.80 -2.91 30.41
N LEU A 785 -14.19 -3.16 29.25
CA LEU A 785 -14.86 -3.77 28.10
C LEU A 785 -15.28 -5.23 28.39
N VAL A 786 -14.39 -6.02 29.00
CA VAL A 786 -14.67 -7.41 29.36
C VAL A 786 -15.78 -7.50 30.40
N GLU A 787 -15.75 -6.67 31.45
CA GLU A 787 -16.81 -6.64 32.46
C GLU A 787 -18.20 -6.39 31.83
N GLN A 788 -18.24 -5.60 30.75
CA GLN A 788 -19.46 -5.27 30.01
C GLN A 788 -19.87 -6.31 28.95
N GLY A 789 -18.97 -7.18 28.49
CA GLY A 789 -19.31 -8.24 27.53
C GLY A 789 -18.27 -8.59 26.48
N ALA A 790 -17.14 -7.88 26.41
CA ALA A 790 -16.14 -8.14 25.37
C ALA A 790 -15.51 -9.54 25.48
N VAL A 791 -15.16 -10.10 24.33
CA VAL A 791 -14.29 -11.29 24.23
C VAL A 791 -12.89 -10.83 23.83
N ILE A 792 -11.91 -11.19 24.66
CA ILE A 792 -10.49 -10.93 24.41
C ILE A 792 -9.75 -12.24 24.16
N LEU A 793 -8.88 -12.25 23.16
CA LEU A 793 -7.89 -13.30 22.92
C LEU A 793 -6.49 -12.72 23.07
N GLY A 794 -5.75 -13.14 24.08
CA GLY A 794 -4.37 -12.68 24.32
C GLY A 794 -3.80 -13.26 25.62
N ASN A 795 -2.47 -13.31 25.73
CA ASN A 795 -1.80 -13.82 26.92
C ASN A 795 -1.82 -12.79 28.06
N LYS A 796 -1.47 -13.24 29.26
CA LYS A 796 -1.45 -12.41 30.46
C LYS A 796 -0.28 -11.41 30.43
N PRO A 797 -0.52 -10.10 30.67
CA PRO A 797 0.55 -9.13 30.82
C PRO A 797 1.36 -9.37 32.09
N GLN A 798 2.67 -9.19 31.94
CA GLN A 798 3.68 -9.41 32.98
C GLN A 798 4.25 -8.09 33.50
N THR A 799 4.32 -7.07 32.66
CA THR A 799 4.89 -5.75 33.02
C THR A 799 4.36 -4.66 32.08
N SER A 800 4.74 -3.41 32.32
CA SER A 800 4.50 -2.28 31.41
C SER A 800 5.69 -2.08 30.44
N PRO A 801 5.45 -1.62 29.19
CA PRO A 801 6.52 -1.23 28.27
C PRO A 801 7.06 0.18 28.51
N SER A 802 6.62 0.91 29.56
CA SER A 802 6.97 2.31 29.78
C SER A 802 7.65 2.56 31.13
N LEU A 803 8.49 3.60 31.21
CA LEU A 803 9.02 4.13 32.48
C LEU A 803 8.05 5.13 33.14
N MET A 804 6.94 5.45 32.47
CA MET A 804 5.88 6.28 33.03
C MET A 804 5.18 5.61 34.23
N ASP A 805 5.14 4.27 34.24
CA ASP A 805 4.44 3.49 35.25
C ASP A 805 5.39 3.20 36.42
N ASP A 806 5.01 3.67 37.62
CA ASP A 806 5.77 3.42 38.84
C ASP A 806 5.42 2.05 39.47
N ALA A 807 5.99 1.75 40.64
CA ALA A 807 5.71 0.51 41.36
C ALA A 807 4.23 0.34 41.75
N GLN A 808 3.52 1.43 42.01
CA GLN A 808 2.10 1.40 42.31
C GLN A 808 1.29 1.06 41.06
N ASP A 809 1.65 1.63 39.91
CA ASP A 809 0.98 1.36 38.64
C ASP A 809 1.24 -0.08 38.14
N LEU A 810 2.46 -0.59 38.30
CA LEU A 810 2.76 -2.01 38.04
C LEU A 810 1.99 -2.96 38.97
N SER A 811 1.76 -2.57 40.22
CA SER A 811 0.92 -3.33 41.15
C SER A 811 -0.54 -3.36 40.70
N LYS A 812 -1.10 -2.23 40.26
CA LYS A 812 -2.45 -2.15 39.68
C LYS A 812 -2.56 -2.97 38.40
N LEU A 813 -1.57 -2.89 37.51
CA LEU A 813 -1.53 -3.69 36.27
C LEU A 813 -1.56 -5.18 36.61
N THR A 814 -0.72 -5.61 37.55
CA THR A 814 -0.68 -6.99 38.05
C THR A 814 -2.02 -7.43 38.65
N GLN A 815 -2.68 -6.55 39.41
CA GLN A 815 -4.00 -6.82 39.97
C GLN A 815 -5.05 -7.03 38.86
N ILE A 816 -5.08 -6.16 37.84
CA ILE A 816 -5.98 -6.30 36.69
C ILE A 816 -5.64 -7.59 35.92
N ALA A 817 -4.36 -7.87 35.70
CA ALA A 817 -3.89 -9.07 35.03
C ALA A 817 -4.36 -10.34 35.76
N ASN A 818 -4.25 -10.37 37.09
CA ASN A 818 -4.71 -11.48 37.93
C ASN A 818 -6.24 -11.60 37.99
N GLN A 819 -6.98 -10.53 37.74
CA GLN A 819 -8.45 -10.56 37.65
C GLN A 819 -8.91 -11.14 36.31
N LEU A 820 -8.27 -10.74 35.21
CA LEU A 820 -8.67 -11.11 33.85
C LEU A 820 -8.12 -12.47 33.40
N TRP A 821 -6.88 -12.82 33.78
CA TRP A 821 -6.21 -14.05 33.35
C TRP A 821 -5.93 -15.01 34.52
N GLY A 822 -5.82 -16.31 34.20
CA GLY A 822 -5.28 -17.34 35.10
C GLY A 822 -3.77 -17.53 34.96
N ASP A 823 -3.22 -18.45 35.74
CA ASP A 823 -1.76 -18.74 35.79
C ASP A 823 -1.36 -19.97 34.98
N THR A 824 -2.30 -20.58 34.25
CA THR A 824 -2.02 -21.70 33.34
C THR A 824 -1.48 -21.19 32.00
N SER A 825 -0.76 -22.03 31.25
CA SER A 825 -0.27 -21.69 29.90
C SER A 825 -1.39 -21.52 28.87
N THR A 826 -2.53 -22.17 29.08
CA THR A 826 -3.75 -22.05 28.26
C THR A 826 -4.98 -22.06 29.16
N GLY A 827 -5.99 -21.28 28.80
CA GLY A 827 -7.22 -21.21 29.56
C GLY A 827 -8.20 -20.15 29.07
N MET A 828 -9.35 -20.13 29.73
CA MET A 828 -10.40 -19.12 29.54
C MET A 828 -10.92 -18.71 30.91
N ARG A 829 -11.18 -17.42 31.08
CA ARG A 829 -11.85 -16.89 32.26
C ARG A 829 -13.02 -16.02 31.84
N LYS A 830 -14.17 -16.25 32.47
CA LYS A 830 -15.31 -15.35 32.40
C LYS A 830 -15.17 -14.26 33.46
N VAL A 831 -15.27 -13.00 33.06
CA VAL A 831 -15.21 -11.85 33.97
C VAL A 831 -16.33 -10.88 33.60
N GLY A 832 -17.20 -10.58 34.57
CA GLY A 832 -18.46 -9.89 34.30
C GLY A 832 -19.28 -10.64 33.23
N LYS A 833 -19.65 -9.94 32.16
CA LYS A 833 -20.39 -10.52 31.03
C LYS A 833 -19.48 -11.08 29.92
N GLY A 834 -18.22 -10.68 29.89
CA GLY A 834 -17.25 -11.05 28.85
C GLY A 834 -16.34 -12.21 29.23
N LYS A 835 -15.35 -12.45 28.37
CA LYS A 835 -14.41 -13.58 28.49
C LYS A 835 -13.01 -13.18 28.03
N VAL A 836 -12.00 -13.79 28.64
CA VAL A 836 -10.60 -13.66 28.25
C VAL A 836 -10.04 -15.05 27.97
N TYR A 837 -9.48 -15.25 26.78
CA TYR A 837 -8.83 -16.48 26.31
C TYR A 837 -7.32 -16.25 26.21
N TRP A 838 -6.51 -17.17 26.72
CA TRP A 838 -5.04 -17.17 26.58
C TRP A 838 -4.52 -18.54 26.19
N GLY A 839 -3.37 -18.61 25.51
CA GLY A 839 -2.82 -19.88 25.00
C GLY A 839 -3.73 -20.60 23.99
N HIS A 840 -4.66 -19.88 23.35
CA HIS A 840 -5.56 -20.38 22.31
C HIS A 840 -5.20 -19.75 20.95
N THR A 841 -5.55 -20.43 19.87
CA THR A 841 -5.53 -19.88 18.51
C THR A 841 -6.85 -19.18 18.20
N LEU A 842 -6.85 -18.21 17.29
CA LEU A 842 -8.09 -17.53 16.86
C LEU A 842 -9.17 -18.51 16.36
N PRO A 843 -8.88 -19.55 15.54
CA PRO A 843 -9.88 -20.56 15.17
C PRO A 843 -10.53 -21.27 16.37
N GLN A 844 -9.79 -21.55 17.44
CA GLN A 844 -10.34 -22.18 18.65
C GLN A 844 -11.32 -21.24 19.36
N VAL A 845 -10.99 -19.94 19.44
CA VAL A 845 -11.88 -18.94 20.06
C VAL A 845 -13.11 -18.68 19.21
N LEU A 846 -12.97 -18.54 17.89
CA LEU A 846 -14.10 -18.40 16.96
C LEU A 846 -15.09 -19.58 17.13
N ASN A 847 -14.58 -20.80 17.23
CA ASN A 847 -15.39 -21.98 17.50
C ASN A 847 -16.04 -21.97 18.90
N ALA A 848 -15.28 -21.60 19.94
CA ALA A 848 -15.79 -21.55 21.32
C ALA A 848 -16.89 -20.49 21.52
N GLU A 849 -16.80 -19.36 20.82
CA GLU A 849 -17.83 -18.31 20.80
C GLU A 849 -18.92 -18.55 19.74
N ALA A 850 -18.90 -19.71 19.07
CA ALA A 850 -19.84 -20.07 17.99
C ALA A 850 -19.92 -19.03 16.85
N ILE A 851 -18.85 -18.28 16.61
CA ILE A 851 -18.75 -17.28 15.56
C ILE A 851 -18.54 -18.02 14.24
N GLN A 852 -19.57 -18.05 13.40
CA GLN A 852 -19.51 -18.70 12.09
C GLN A 852 -18.79 -17.82 11.06
N PRO A 853 -18.14 -18.39 10.02
CA PRO A 853 -17.54 -17.62 8.93
C PRO A 853 -18.55 -16.69 8.27
N ASP A 854 -18.14 -15.48 7.90
CA ASP A 854 -18.98 -14.53 7.16
C ASP A 854 -19.18 -14.98 5.71
N VAL A 855 -18.11 -15.46 5.07
CA VAL A 855 -18.16 -16.02 3.72
C VAL A 855 -17.41 -17.35 3.68
N SER A 856 -18.02 -18.39 3.12
CA SER A 856 -17.35 -19.67 2.89
C SER A 856 -17.66 -20.25 1.51
N PHE A 857 -16.67 -20.93 0.94
CA PHE A 857 -16.71 -21.56 -0.39
C PHE A 857 -15.70 -22.71 -0.43
N ALA A 858 -15.70 -23.48 -1.51
CA ALA A 858 -14.81 -24.62 -1.66
C ALA A 858 -13.33 -24.23 -1.61
N LYS A 859 -12.54 -24.88 -0.73
CA LYS A 859 -11.10 -24.57 -0.49
C LYS A 859 -10.20 -24.62 -1.73
N LYS A 860 -10.62 -25.29 -2.81
CA LYS A 860 -9.86 -25.39 -4.06
C LYS A 860 -9.96 -24.13 -4.94
N LEU A 861 -10.88 -23.22 -4.63
CA LEU A 861 -11.06 -21.97 -5.37
C LEU A 861 -10.14 -20.89 -4.81
N ASP A 862 -9.59 -20.06 -5.69
CA ASP A 862 -8.89 -18.83 -5.32
C ASP A 862 -9.84 -17.63 -5.49
N LEU A 863 -10.74 -17.49 -4.53
CA LEU A 863 -11.70 -16.39 -4.44
C LEU A 863 -11.27 -15.38 -3.38
N ARG A 864 -11.42 -14.10 -3.71
CA ARG A 864 -11.26 -12.99 -2.76
C ARG A 864 -12.59 -12.28 -2.58
N TRP A 865 -12.82 -11.72 -1.40
CA TRP A 865 -14.08 -11.08 -1.06
C TRP A 865 -13.94 -9.96 -0.02
N ILE A 866 -14.92 -9.06 -0.03
CA ILE A 866 -15.18 -8.05 1.01
C ILE A 866 -16.70 -7.88 1.18
N HIS A 867 -17.12 -7.59 2.42
CA HIS A 867 -18.52 -7.42 2.79
C HIS A 867 -18.74 -6.02 3.37
N ARG A 868 -19.77 -5.33 2.87
CA ARG A 868 -20.27 -4.07 3.42
C ARG A 868 -21.74 -4.19 3.84
N SER A 869 -22.09 -3.55 4.95
CA SER A 869 -23.48 -3.45 5.42
C SER A 869 -23.99 -2.02 5.29
N ILE A 870 -25.07 -1.84 4.52
CA ILE A 870 -25.68 -0.55 4.20
C ILE A 870 -27.11 -0.55 4.73
N GLY A 871 -27.27 -0.26 6.03
CA GLY A 871 -28.55 -0.36 6.72
C GLY A 871 -29.07 -1.79 6.71
N ASP A 872 -30.20 -2.03 6.02
CA ASP A 872 -30.79 -3.37 5.87
C ASP A 872 -30.30 -4.13 4.63
N THR A 873 -29.28 -3.61 3.93
CA THR A 873 -28.73 -4.22 2.72
C THR A 873 -27.31 -4.72 2.96
N ASP A 874 -27.05 -6.00 2.71
CA ASP A 874 -25.68 -6.54 2.67
C ASP A 874 -25.17 -6.58 1.23
N VAL A 875 -23.90 -6.20 1.06
CA VAL A 875 -23.20 -6.17 -0.23
C VAL A 875 -21.92 -6.98 -0.12
N TYR A 876 -21.84 -8.07 -0.88
CA TYR A 876 -20.65 -8.91 -0.98
C TYR A 876 -20.00 -8.74 -2.35
N TYR A 877 -18.77 -8.22 -2.38
CA TYR A 877 -17.94 -8.22 -3.59
C TYR A 877 -17.16 -9.53 -3.65
N ILE A 878 -17.28 -10.29 -4.74
CA ILE A 878 -16.58 -11.56 -4.94
C ILE A 878 -15.76 -11.47 -6.23
N THR A 879 -14.50 -11.89 -6.19
CA THR A 879 -13.63 -11.96 -7.37
C THR A 879 -12.87 -13.28 -7.48
N ASN A 880 -12.74 -13.75 -8.71
CA ASN A 880 -11.91 -14.86 -9.12
C ASN A 880 -10.47 -14.40 -9.37
N GLN A 881 -9.48 -15.12 -8.85
CA GLN A 881 -8.07 -14.85 -9.13
C GLN A 881 -7.48 -15.76 -10.21
N LEU A 882 -8.22 -16.79 -10.64
CA LEU A 882 -7.81 -17.67 -11.72
C LEU A 882 -8.02 -17.00 -13.08
N ASP A 883 -7.18 -17.37 -14.04
CA ASP A 883 -7.31 -17.09 -15.48
C ASP A 883 -8.35 -17.99 -16.17
N LYS A 884 -9.11 -18.76 -15.39
CA LYS A 884 -10.15 -19.68 -15.84
C LYS A 884 -11.52 -19.27 -15.30
N PRO A 885 -12.62 -19.46 -16.04
CA PRO A 885 -13.96 -19.28 -15.52
C PRO A 885 -14.26 -20.28 -14.41
N ILE A 886 -15.04 -19.84 -13.43
CA ILE A 886 -15.50 -20.68 -12.33
C ILE A 886 -17.01 -20.54 -12.13
N ASP A 887 -17.62 -21.64 -11.70
CA ASP A 887 -18.96 -21.62 -11.12
C ASP A 887 -18.86 -22.11 -9.67
N ALA A 888 -19.52 -21.44 -8.73
CA ALA A 888 -19.39 -21.78 -7.31
C ALA A 888 -20.63 -21.42 -6.49
N SER A 889 -20.92 -22.22 -5.47
CA SER A 889 -21.83 -21.84 -4.39
C SER A 889 -21.07 -21.07 -3.32
N ILE A 890 -21.50 -19.83 -3.07
CA ILE A 890 -20.94 -18.97 -2.02
C ILE A 890 -21.91 -18.96 -0.84
N ARG A 891 -21.45 -19.39 0.33
CA ARG A 891 -22.21 -19.36 1.58
C ARG A 891 -21.91 -18.06 2.31
N LEU A 892 -22.95 -17.28 2.59
CA LEU A 892 -22.92 -15.94 3.17
C LEU A 892 -23.63 -15.96 4.53
N ARG A 893 -23.08 -15.30 5.55
CA ARG A 893 -23.67 -15.16 6.88
C ARG A 893 -24.70 -14.04 6.91
N THR A 894 -25.74 -14.23 6.12
CA THR A 894 -26.88 -13.33 5.99
C THR A 894 -28.14 -14.11 5.63
N THR A 895 -29.30 -13.49 5.81
CA THR A 895 -30.61 -14.03 5.44
C THR A 895 -31.42 -12.96 4.72
N GLY A 896 -32.44 -13.36 3.98
CA GLY A 896 -33.30 -12.45 3.23
C GLY A 896 -34.03 -13.17 2.10
N THR A 897 -34.55 -12.44 1.12
CA THR A 897 -35.14 -13.04 -0.08
C THR A 897 -34.65 -12.35 -1.35
N ALA A 898 -34.64 -13.12 -2.44
CA ALA A 898 -34.28 -12.64 -3.77
C ALA A 898 -32.93 -11.89 -3.80
N PRO A 899 -31.81 -12.54 -3.41
CA PRO A 899 -30.47 -11.97 -3.56
C PRO A 899 -30.25 -11.56 -5.03
N GLU A 900 -29.66 -10.40 -5.26
CA GLU A 900 -29.39 -9.89 -6.61
C GLU A 900 -27.91 -10.03 -6.98
N ILE A 901 -27.64 -10.37 -8.23
CA ILE A 901 -26.31 -10.34 -8.85
C ILE A 901 -26.18 -9.06 -9.67
N TRP A 902 -25.19 -8.24 -9.32
CA TRP A 902 -24.92 -6.95 -9.96
C TRP A 902 -23.59 -7.03 -10.72
N ASN A 903 -23.66 -6.87 -12.05
CA ASN A 903 -22.53 -7.00 -12.96
C ASN A 903 -21.84 -5.65 -13.18
N LEU A 904 -20.53 -5.60 -12.92
CA LEU A 904 -19.74 -4.37 -12.93
C LEU A 904 -19.58 -3.77 -14.32
N ASP A 905 -19.36 -4.60 -15.33
CA ASP A 905 -19.04 -4.14 -16.68
C ASP A 905 -20.29 -3.58 -17.38
N THR A 906 -21.43 -4.25 -17.23
CA THR A 906 -22.68 -3.86 -17.88
C THR A 906 -23.52 -2.91 -17.02
N GLY A 907 -23.43 -3.01 -15.69
CA GLY A 907 -24.35 -2.35 -14.76
C GLY A 907 -25.70 -3.07 -14.63
N ASN A 908 -25.87 -4.23 -15.28
CA ASN A 908 -27.09 -5.00 -15.18
C ASN A 908 -27.19 -5.69 -13.82
N THR A 909 -28.42 -5.80 -13.33
CA THR A 909 -28.77 -6.35 -12.02
C THR A 909 -29.92 -7.33 -12.22
N HIS A 910 -29.86 -8.51 -11.61
CA HIS A 910 -30.96 -9.48 -11.68
C HIS A 910 -31.01 -10.30 -10.38
N ILE A 911 -32.15 -10.91 -10.09
CA ILE A 911 -32.28 -11.86 -8.98
C ILE A 911 -31.48 -13.12 -9.33
N ALA A 912 -30.68 -13.61 -8.39
CA ALA A 912 -29.94 -14.85 -8.55
C ALA A 912 -30.91 -16.02 -8.75
N SER A 913 -30.70 -16.82 -9.78
CA SER A 913 -31.62 -17.92 -10.12
C SER A 913 -31.49 -19.12 -9.17
N ILE A 914 -30.31 -19.32 -8.58
CA ILE A 914 -29.98 -20.50 -7.78
C ILE A 914 -29.42 -20.04 -6.43
N TRP A 915 -30.28 -20.04 -5.41
CA TRP A 915 -29.90 -19.73 -4.04
C TRP A 915 -30.77 -20.54 -3.07
N GLN A 916 -30.33 -20.67 -1.83
CA GLN A 916 -31.11 -21.24 -0.74
C GLN A 916 -30.63 -20.63 0.57
N GLN A 917 -31.43 -20.74 1.63
CA GLN A 917 -31.01 -20.28 2.95
C GLN A 917 -31.46 -21.21 4.06
N ASP A 918 -30.70 -21.19 5.16
CA ASP A 918 -31.13 -21.69 6.46
C ASP A 918 -31.45 -20.51 7.40
N ASP A 919 -31.57 -20.77 8.70
CA ASP A 919 -31.92 -19.75 9.70
C ASP A 919 -30.85 -18.64 9.85
N SER A 920 -29.65 -18.84 9.33
CA SER A 920 -28.49 -17.98 9.60
C SER A 920 -27.61 -17.69 8.40
N HIS A 921 -27.72 -18.46 7.33
CA HIS A 921 -26.88 -18.33 6.13
C HIS A 921 -27.68 -18.48 4.85
N MET A 922 -27.17 -17.84 3.80
CA MET A 922 -27.63 -17.96 2.44
C MET A 922 -26.52 -18.53 1.56
N ASN A 923 -26.83 -19.55 0.77
CA ASN A 923 -25.96 -20.01 -0.31
C ASN A 923 -26.45 -19.40 -1.63
N VAL A 924 -25.58 -18.74 -2.37
CA VAL A 924 -25.87 -18.18 -3.69
C VAL A 924 -24.90 -18.78 -4.71
N ALA A 925 -25.43 -19.40 -5.76
CA ALA A 925 -24.59 -19.90 -6.85
C ALA A 925 -24.27 -18.76 -7.82
N ILE A 926 -23.00 -18.63 -8.18
CA ILE A 926 -22.49 -17.60 -9.08
C ILE A 926 -21.61 -18.21 -10.17
N SER A 927 -21.49 -17.47 -11.29
CA SER A 927 -20.52 -17.73 -12.36
C SER A 927 -19.61 -16.51 -12.48
N LEU A 928 -18.31 -16.74 -12.49
CA LEU A 928 -17.28 -15.71 -12.63
C LEU A 928 -16.38 -16.06 -13.82
N ASP A 929 -16.17 -15.07 -14.67
CA ASP A 929 -15.21 -15.14 -15.77
C ASP A 929 -13.75 -15.26 -15.27
N PRO A 930 -12.77 -15.51 -16.15
CA PRO A 930 -11.36 -15.31 -15.85
C PRO A 930 -11.11 -13.93 -15.22
N HIS A 931 -10.49 -13.92 -14.05
CA HIS A 931 -10.29 -12.72 -13.23
C HIS A 931 -11.59 -11.90 -13.00
N GLY A 932 -12.75 -12.54 -13.11
CA GLY A 932 -14.10 -11.96 -13.05
C GLY A 932 -14.49 -11.52 -11.65
N SER A 933 -15.37 -10.52 -11.56
CA SER A 933 -15.94 -10.06 -10.30
C SER A 933 -17.38 -9.58 -10.44
N LEU A 934 -18.13 -9.62 -9.34
CA LEU A 934 -19.52 -9.17 -9.24
C LEU A 934 -19.85 -8.80 -7.79
N PHE A 935 -21.02 -8.17 -7.60
CA PHE A 935 -21.62 -8.04 -6.28
C PHE A 935 -22.82 -8.97 -6.11
N ILE A 936 -22.92 -9.60 -4.94
CA ILE A 936 -24.14 -10.23 -4.43
C ILE A 936 -24.75 -9.25 -3.43
N VAL A 937 -25.98 -8.79 -3.70
CA VAL A 937 -26.66 -7.76 -2.90
C VAL A 937 -27.96 -8.33 -2.32
N ILE A 938 -28.13 -8.25 -1.00
CA ILE A 938 -29.27 -8.81 -0.27
C ILE A 938 -29.97 -7.72 0.53
N ASN A 939 -31.24 -7.43 0.22
CA ASN A 939 -32.08 -6.55 1.02
C ASN A 939 -32.90 -7.36 2.02
N LYS A 940 -32.64 -7.18 3.32
CA LYS A 940 -33.26 -7.94 4.42
C LYS A 940 -34.73 -7.59 4.67
N LYS A 941 -35.22 -6.44 4.18
CA LYS A 941 -36.59 -5.94 4.41
C LYS A 941 -37.49 -5.96 3.18
N ARG A 942 -37.23 -6.85 2.22
CA ARG A 942 -38.01 -6.91 0.98
C ARG A 942 -39.45 -7.41 1.26
N ALA A 943 -40.45 -6.71 0.74
CA ALA A 943 -41.87 -6.99 1.02
C ALA A 943 -42.39 -8.34 0.45
N ASP A 944 -41.71 -8.92 -0.54
CA ASP A 944 -42.01 -10.24 -1.12
C ASP A 944 -41.44 -11.42 -0.31
N ALA A 945 -40.77 -11.14 0.83
CA ALA A 945 -40.15 -12.14 1.69
C ALA A 945 -41.13 -13.19 2.24
N ALA A 946 -42.42 -12.84 2.34
CA ALA A 946 -43.46 -13.73 2.88
C ALA A 946 -43.77 -14.95 1.98
N THR A 947 -43.33 -14.96 0.72
CA THR A 947 -43.72 -15.97 -0.28
C THR A 947 -42.69 -17.09 -0.49
N VAL A 948 -41.46 -16.96 0.03
CA VAL A 948 -40.41 -18.00 -0.11
C VAL A 948 -40.40 -18.86 1.15
N LYS A 949 -41.08 -20.02 1.09
CA LYS A 949 -41.03 -21.01 2.19
C LYS A 949 -39.58 -21.39 2.48
N LYS A 950 -39.25 -21.55 3.77
CA LYS A 950 -38.00 -22.18 4.25
C LYS A 950 -37.74 -23.44 3.41
N SER A 951 -36.77 -23.39 2.50
CA SER A 951 -36.30 -24.57 1.80
C SER A 951 -35.55 -25.40 2.83
N LEU A 952 -36.11 -26.52 3.26
CA LEU A 952 -35.42 -27.80 3.53
C LEU A 952 -36.36 -28.75 4.30
N GLU A 953 -36.92 -29.72 3.57
CA GLU A 953 -37.11 -31.07 4.15
C GLU A 953 -36.28 -32.13 3.40
N GLN A 954 -35.92 -31.95 2.13
CA GLN A 954 -34.87 -32.73 1.43
C GLN A 954 -34.54 -32.11 0.05
N GLY A 955 -33.46 -31.32 -0.08
CA GLY A 955 -32.97 -30.90 -1.41
C GLY A 955 -32.14 -29.61 -1.44
N TYR A 956 -31.30 -29.48 -2.47
CA TYR A 956 -30.61 -28.24 -2.85
C TYR A 956 -31.25 -27.66 -4.12
N ILE A 957 -31.22 -26.34 -4.27
CA ILE A 957 -31.65 -25.67 -5.51
C ILE A 957 -30.53 -25.83 -6.53
N ALA A 958 -30.88 -26.31 -7.71
CA ALA A 958 -29.92 -26.50 -8.78
C ALA A 958 -30.56 -26.31 -10.14
N LEU A 959 -29.72 -25.83 -11.05
CA LEU A 959 -29.94 -25.93 -12.48
C LEU A 959 -29.29 -27.23 -12.94
N LYS A 960 -30.07 -28.13 -13.50
CA LYS A 960 -29.58 -29.40 -14.06
C LYS A 960 -29.79 -29.45 -15.57
N GLN A 961 -28.91 -30.17 -16.23
CA GLN A 961 -29.13 -30.68 -17.57
C GLN A 961 -28.85 -32.18 -17.54
N SER A 962 -29.83 -32.98 -17.93
CA SER A 962 -29.81 -34.43 -17.71
C SER A 962 -29.52 -34.76 -16.23
N LYS A 963 -28.59 -35.68 -15.92
CA LYS A 963 -28.22 -36.04 -14.55
C LYS A 963 -27.16 -35.12 -13.91
N SER A 964 -26.66 -34.11 -14.63
CA SER A 964 -25.54 -33.26 -14.18
C SER A 964 -26.03 -31.91 -13.66
N SER A 965 -25.59 -31.52 -12.46
CA SER A 965 -25.82 -30.16 -11.94
C SER A 965 -24.90 -29.17 -12.64
N LEU A 966 -25.48 -28.18 -13.29
CA LEU A 966 -24.79 -27.09 -13.98
C LEU A 966 -24.47 -25.95 -13.01
N LEU A 967 -25.44 -25.54 -12.18
CA LEU A 967 -25.24 -24.72 -10.99
C LEU A 967 -25.95 -25.37 -9.82
N SER A 968 -25.41 -25.20 -8.62
CA SER A 968 -26.02 -25.72 -7.40
C SER A 968 -25.77 -24.77 -6.24
N SER A 969 -26.79 -24.57 -5.41
CA SER A 969 -26.68 -23.88 -4.13
C SER A 969 -26.16 -24.78 -3.00
N GLN A 970 -25.78 -26.03 -3.32
CA GLN A 970 -25.18 -26.95 -2.36
C GLN A 970 -23.85 -26.39 -1.85
N GLN A 971 -23.69 -26.40 -0.52
CA GLN A 971 -22.47 -25.90 0.12
C GLN A 971 -21.22 -26.60 -0.45
N ASN A 972 -20.17 -25.81 -0.71
CA ASN A 972 -18.91 -26.25 -1.32
C ASN A 972 -19.01 -26.82 -2.74
N TRP A 973 -20.15 -26.68 -3.42
CA TRP A 973 -20.24 -27.03 -4.85
C TRP A 973 -19.47 -26.02 -5.70
N PHE A 974 -18.69 -26.50 -6.66
CA PHE A 974 -17.98 -25.67 -7.62
C PHE A 974 -17.60 -26.43 -8.90
N LYS A 975 -17.27 -25.68 -9.96
CA LYS A 975 -16.61 -26.13 -11.17
C LYS A 975 -15.57 -25.11 -11.62
N ILE A 976 -14.40 -25.58 -12.05
CA ILE A 976 -13.39 -24.78 -12.77
C ILE A 976 -13.40 -25.28 -14.20
N HIS A 977 -13.50 -24.37 -15.17
CA HIS A 977 -13.61 -24.73 -16.58
C HIS A 977 -12.26 -24.56 -17.28
N ASP A 978 -11.92 -25.50 -18.16
CA ASP A 978 -10.70 -25.44 -18.98
C ASP A 978 -10.88 -24.62 -20.28
N THR A 979 -12.03 -23.95 -20.42
CA THR A 979 -12.37 -23.08 -21.55
C THR A 979 -12.25 -21.61 -21.17
N TYR A 980 -12.10 -20.71 -22.15
CA TYR A 980 -12.04 -19.25 -21.91
C TYR A 980 -13.38 -18.63 -21.44
N THR A 981 -14.49 -19.32 -21.67
CA THR A 981 -15.85 -18.92 -21.26
C THR A 981 -16.48 -20.02 -20.43
N SER A 982 -17.31 -19.65 -19.44
CA SER A 982 -18.17 -20.63 -18.78
C SER A 982 -19.14 -21.26 -19.80
N PRO A 983 -19.49 -22.55 -19.68
CA PRO A 983 -20.60 -23.14 -20.44
C PRO A 983 -21.96 -22.55 -20.06
N LEU A 984 -22.01 -21.76 -18.99
CA LEU A 984 -23.19 -21.09 -18.47
C LEU A 984 -23.00 -19.59 -18.61
N SER A 985 -23.94 -18.94 -19.27
CA SER A 985 -24.02 -17.48 -19.28
C SER A 985 -25.45 -17.06 -19.03
N PHE A 986 -25.61 -15.84 -18.51
CA PHE A 986 -26.91 -15.28 -18.18
C PHE A 986 -27.05 -13.91 -18.82
N ILE A 987 -28.18 -13.68 -19.47
CA ILE A 987 -28.55 -12.36 -19.98
C ILE A 987 -29.79 -11.93 -19.20
N ASN A 988 -29.64 -10.91 -18.35
CA ASN A 988 -30.71 -10.40 -17.48
C ASN A 988 -31.40 -11.51 -16.64
N GLY A 989 -30.62 -12.46 -16.14
CA GLY A 989 -31.10 -13.60 -15.35
C GLY A 989 -31.71 -14.75 -16.16
N GLN A 990 -31.79 -14.64 -17.48
CA GLN A 990 -32.20 -15.74 -18.36
C GLN A 990 -30.98 -16.57 -18.75
N LEU A 991 -31.08 -17.90 -18.58
CA LEU A 991 -30.02 -18.83 -18.93
C LEU A 991 -29.80 -18.82 -20.44
N LEU A 992 -28.54 -18.71 -20.83
CA LEU A 992 -28.07 -18.83 -22.21
C LEU A 992 -27.12 -20.03 -22.31
N PRO A 993 -27.66 -21.26 -22.45
CA PRO A 993 -26.84 -22.47 -22.40
C PRO A 993 -26.21 -22.77 -23.76
N LYS A 994 -24.98 -23.30 -23.76
CA LYS A 994 -24.26 -23.70 -25.01
C LYS A 994 -24.82 -24.94 -25.71
N GLN A 995 -25.69 -25.71 -25.07
CA GLN A 995 -26.20 -26.97 -25.60
C GLN A 995 -27.74 -26.94 -25.66
N THR A 996 -28.31 -27.58 -26.68
CA THR A 996 -29.75 -27.85 -26.73
C THR A 996 -30.10 -28.94 -25.73
N GLY A 997 -31.22 -28.81 -25.02
CA GLY A 997 -31.75 -29.89 -24.20
C GLY A 997 -32.78 -29.44 -23.18
N MET A 998 -33.19 -30.40 -22.34
CA MET A 998 -34.04 -30.16 -21.18
C MET A 998 -33.20 -29.61 -20.02
N TYR A 999 -33.57 -28.44 -19.54
CA TYR A 999 -33.02 -27.80 -18.35
C TYR A 999 -34.06 -27.86 -17.23
N GLN A 1000 -33.62 -28.28 -16.05
CA GLN A 1000 -34.49 -28.47 -14.89
C GLN A 1000 -34.02 -27.54 -13.77
N TRP A 1001 -34.92 -26.67 -13.31
CA TRP A 1001 -34.74 -25.88 -12.10
C TRP A 1001 -35.43 -26.60 -10.96
N LEU A 1002 -34.63 -27.10 -10.02
CA LEU A 1002 -35.17 -27.58 -8.75
C LEU A 1002 -35.56 -26.35 -7.94
N SER A 1003 -36.85 -26.07 -7.83
CA SER A 1003 -37.38 -24.82 -7.29
C SER A 1003 -37.52 -24.83 -5.77
N HIS A 1004 -37.79 -23.66 -5.19
CA HIS A 1004 -37.92 -23.48 -3.74
C HIS A 1004 -39.14 -24.20 -3.12
N ASN A 1005 -40.13 -24.61 -3.92
CA ASN A 1005 -41.30 -25.35 -3.44
C ASN A 1005 -41.16 -26.88 -3.55
N GLY A 1006 -39.97 -27.38 -3.95
CA GLY A 1006 -39.72 -28.80 -4.20
C GLY A 1006 -40.17 -29.29 -5.58
N GLY A 1007 -40.81 -28.43 -6.38
CA GLY A 1007 -41.18 -28.71 -7.76
C GLY A 1007 -39.98 -28.60 -8.71
N ILE A 1008 -40.09 -29.29 -9.83
CA ILE A 1008 -39.12 -29.22 -10.93
C ILE A 1008 -39.75 -28.39 -12.03
N ASP A 1009 -39.20 -27.20 -12.28
CA ASP A 1009 -39.56 -26.42 -13.46
C ASP A 1009 -38.68 -26.87 -14.62
N GLU A 1010 -39.30 -27.38 -15.67
CA GLU A 1010 -38.59 -27.89 -16.84
C GLU A 1010 -38.76 -26.95 -18.03
N GLN A 1011 -37.65 -26.69 -18.72
CA GLN A 1011 -37.67 -25.93 -19.95
C GLN A 1011 -36.80 -26.62 -21.00
N PHE A 1012 -37.41 -26.95 -22.13
CA PHE A 1012 -36.63 -27.31 -23.31
C PHE A 1012 -36.05 -26.02 -23.92
N ILE A 1013 -34.73 -25.94 -23.95
CA ILE A 1013 -34.03 -24.81 -24.57
C ILE A 1013 -33.36 -25.31 -25.83
N GLN A 1014 -33.79 -24.76 -26.97
CA GLN A 1014 -33.12 -24.99 -28.24
C GLN A 1014 -32.06 -23.91 -28.42
N THR A 1015 -30.80 -24.35 -28.36
CA THR A 1015 -29.62 -23.54 -28.66
C THR A 1015 -29.02 -23.97 -29.99
N GLU A 1016 -28.91 -23.02 -30.91
CA GLU A 1016 -28.21 -23.18 -32.17
C GLU A 1016 -27.00 -22.24 -32.21
N THR A 1017 -25.79 -22.79 -32.31
CA THR A 1017 -24.56 -22.01 -32.47
C THR A 1017 -24.10 -22.09 -33.91
N LYS A 1018 -24.16 -20.97 -34.63
CA LYS A 1018 -23.72 -20.86 -36.03
C LYS A 1018 -22.34 -20.23 -36.08
N PRO A 1019 -21.29 -20.94 -36.53
CA PRO A 1019 -20.00 -20.30 -36.79
C PRO A 1019 -20.13 -19.30 -37.94
N LEU A 1020 -19.48 -18.15 -37.79
CA LEU A 1020 -19.48 -17.10 -38.81
C LEU A 1020 -18.27 -17.25 -39.74
N ASN A 1021 -18.32 -18.26 -40.60
CA ASN A 1021 -17.28 -18.57 -41.58
C ASN A 1021 -17.50 -17.75 -42.87
N LYS A 1022 -17.33 -16.43 -42.77
CA LYS A 1022 -17.46 -15.49 -43.88
C LYS A 1022 -16.12 -14.77 -44.10
N PRO A 1023 -15.83 -14.30 -45.33
CA PRO A 1023 -14.74 -13.37 -45.54
C PRO A 1023 -14.93 -12.11 -44.68
N TRP A 1024 -13.83 -11.59 -44.17
CA TRP A 1024 -13.76 -10.36 -43.39
C TRP A 1024 -12.99 -9.30 -44.16
N VAL A 1025 -13.58 -8.12 -44.30
CA VAL A 1025 -12.91 -6.94 -44.86
C VAL A 1025 -12.35 -6.14 -43.69
N LEU A 1026 -11.03 -6.10 -43.59
CA LEU A 1026 -10.29 -5.34 -42.60
C LEU A 1026 -10.01 -3.95 -43.17
N GLU A 1027 -10.27 -2.92 -42.38
CA GLU A 1027 -9.91 -1.53 -42.66
C GLU A 1027 -8.90 -1.06 -41.62
N PHE A 1028 -7.74 -0.62 -42.09
CA PHE A 1028 -6.66 -0.10 -41.26
C PHE A 1028 -6.74 1.44 -41.17
N GLU A 1029 -6.21 2.01 -40.09
CA GLU A 1029 -6.12 3.46 -39.96
C GLU A 1029 -5.18 4.05 -41.02
N ALA A 1030 -5.53 5.23 -41.55
CA ALA A 1030 -4.69 5.93 -42.52
C ALA A 1030 -3.36 6.39 -41.87
N GLY A 1031 -2.31 6.53 -42.69
CA GLY A 1031 -0.99 6.99 -42.24
C GLY A 1031 -0.02 5.87 -41.87
N TRP A 1032 -0.46 4.61 -41.86
CA TRP A 1032 0.39 3.43 -41.71
C TRP A 1032 0.88 2.87 -43.05
N GLU A 1033 1.85 1.95 -43.02
CA GLU A 1033 2.34 1.25 -44.22
C GLU A 1033 1.46 0.04 -44.60
N THR A 1034 0.38 -0.17 -43.86
CA THR A 1034 -0.66 -1.15 -44.17
C THR A 1034 -1.48 -0.72 -45.38
N PRO A 1035 -2.09 -1.66 -46.11
CA PRO A 1035 -3.10 -1.32 -47.11
C PRO A 1035 -4.29 -0.63 -46.44
N SER A 1036 -5.06 0.16 -47.19
CA SER A 1036 -6.31 0.75 -46.68
C SER A 1036 -7.34 -0.33 -46.33
N GLN A 1037 -7.38 -1.41 -47.13
CA GLN A 1037 -8.25 -2.56 -46.95
C GLN A 1037 -7.53 -3.88 -47.23
N LEU A 1038 -7.92 -4.93 -46.50
CA LEU A 1038 -7.48 -6.32 -46.70
C LEU A 1038 -8.68 -7.24 -46.57
N THR A 1039 -8.86 -8.20 -47.47
CA THR A 1039 -9.86 -9.25 -47.29
C THR A 1039 -9.21 -10.52 -46.76
N LEU A 1040 -9.67 -11.02 -45.62
CA LEU A 1040 -9.28 -12.30 -45.06
C LEU A 1040 -10.39 -13.32 -45.29
N THR A 1041 -10.09 -14.42 -46.00
CA THR A 1041 -11.03 -15.53 -46.16
C THR A 1041 -11.30 -16.25 -44.84
N ASN A 1042 -10.27 -16.35 -43.99
CA ASN A 1042 -10.35 -16.90 -42.63
C ASN A 1042 -9.63 -15.94 -41.67
N LEU A 1043 -10.15 -15.83 -40.45
CA LEU A 1043 -9.48 -15.09 -39.39
C LEU A 1043 -8.17 -15.78 -39.00
N ILE A 1044 -7.12 -14.99 -38.81
CA ILE A 1044 -5.80 -15.42 -38.36
C ILE A 1044 -5.28 -14.41 -37.33
N PRO A 1045 -4.38 -14.78 -36.42
CA PRO A 1045 -3.57 -13.82 -35.68
C PRO A 1045 -2.78 -12.95 -36.67
N LEU A 1046 -2.88 -11.62 -36.56
CA LEU A 1046 -2.24 -10.74 -37.53
C LEU A 1046 -0.71 -10.77 -37.46
N ASN A 1047 -0.15 -11.10 -36.29
CA ASN A 1047 1.29 -11.33 -36.12
C ASN A 1047 1.83 -12.55 -36.91
N ASP A 1048 0.94 -13.40 -37.44
CA ASP A 1048 1.29 -14.51 -38.32
C ASP A 1048 1.13 -14.16 -39.81
N HIS A 1049 0.69 -12.93 -40.13
CA HIS A 1049 0.56 -12.47 -41.51
C HIS A 1049 1.95 -12.28 -42.16
N ALA A 1050 2.06 -12.64 -43.45
CA ALA A 1050 3.34 -12.59 -44.17
C ALA A 1050 3.86 -11.15 -44.38
N GLU A 1051 2.96 -10.19 -44.58
CA GLU A 1051 3.38 -8.81 -44.83
C GLU A 1051 3.80 -8.06 -43.57
N PRO A 1052 5.07 -7.56 -43.48
CA PRO A 1052 5.61 -6.98 -42.26
C PRO A 1052 4.78 -5.82 -41.68
N ALA A 1053 4.22 -4.96 -42.53
CA ALA A 1053 3.41 -3.83 -42.08
C ALA A 1053 2.11 -4.26 -41.39
N ILE A 1054 1.49 -5.36 -41.82
CA ILE A 1054 0.30 -5.94 -41.17
C ILE A 1054 0.73 -6.73 -39.93
N GLN A 1055 1.81 -7.50 -40.06
CA GLN A 1055 2.39 -8.32 -38.99
C GLN A 1055 2.70 -7.51 -37.73
N HIS A 1056 3.20 -6.28 -37.93
CA HIS A 1056 3.63 -5.41 -36.86
C HIS A 1056 2.62 -4.30 -36.52
N TYR A 1057 1.44 -4.28 -37.14
CA TYR A 1057 0.50 -3.18 -36.96
C TYR A 1057 0.09 -3.03 -35.48
N SER A 1058 0.12 -1.79 -34.99
CA SER A 1058 -0.42 -1.40 -33.69
C SER A 1058 -1.44 -0.27 -33.88
N GLY A 1059 -2.68 -0.48 -33.41
CA GLY A 1059 -3.75 0.48 -33.60
C GLY A 1059 -5.12 -0.19 -33.56
N THR A 1060 -6.13 0.47 -34.14
CA THR A 1060 -7.47 -0.12 -34.30
C THR A 1060 -7.66 -0.62 -35.73
N ILE A 1061 -8.29 -1.78 -35.88
CA ILE A 1061 -8.69 -2.35 -37.17
C ILE A 1061 -10.20 -2.57 -37.15
N ALA A 1062 -10.91 -2.13 -38.20
CA ALA A 1062 -12.32 -2.47 -38.36
C ALA A 1062 -12.47 -3.74 -39.19
N TYR A 1063 -13.01 -4.79 -38.57
CA TYR A 1063 -13.37 -6.04 -39.22
C TYR A 1063 -14.84 -5.98 -39.63
N ASN A 1064 -15.11 -5.97 -40.94
CA ASN A 1064 -16.46 -5.90 -41.48
C ASN A 1064 -16.85 -7.23 -42.12
N THR A 1065 -18.07 -7.69 -41.84
CA THR A 1065 -18.70 -8.84 -42.51
C THR A 1065 -20.22 -8.72 -42.42
N SER A 1066 -20.94 -9.63 -43.06
CA SER A 1066 -22.40 -9.72 -42.90
C SER A 1066 -22.86 -11.14 -42.66
N PHE A 1067 -24.03 -11.28 -42.05
CA PHE A 1067 -24.71 -12.56 -41.89
C PHE A 1067 -26.21 -12.40 -42.08
N THR A 1068 -26.88 -13.48 -42.49
CA THR A 1068 -28.32 -13.49 -42.70
C THR A 1068 -28.99 -14.30 -41.60
N LEU A 1069 -30.01 -13.73 -40.97
CA LEU A 1069 -30.91 -14.43 -40.07
C LEU A 1069 -32.23 -14.70 -40.78
N GLN A 1070 -32.70 -15.94 -40.72
CA GLN A 1070 -34.04 -16.27 -41.22
C GLN A 1070 -35.12 -15.67 -40.31
N HIS A 1071 -34.99 -15.93 -39.01
CA HIS A 1071 -35.86 -15.38 -37.96
C HIS A 1071 -35.03 -15.08 -36.72
N LYS A 1072 -35.26 -13.92 -36.10
CA LYS A 1072 -34.64 -13.53 -34.85
C LYS A 1072 -35.17 -14.40 -33.71
N SER A 1073 -34.24 -14.88 -32.88
CA SER A 1073 -34.57 -15.67 -31.69
C SER A 1073 -34.85 -14.77 -30.49
N LYS A 1074 -35.47 -15.31 -29.44
CA LYS A 1074 -35.79 -14.52 -28.21
C LYS A 1074 -34.53 -13.98 -27.52
N LEU A 1075 -33.44 -14.73 -27.56
CA LEU A 1075 -32.12 -14.33 -27.08
C LEU A 1075 -31.07 -14.66 -28.12
N MET A 1076 -30.14 -13.72 -28.33
CA MET A 1076 -29.03 -13.89 -29.26
C MET A 1076 -27.73 -13.32 -28.69
N GLN A 1077 -26.65 -14.08 -28.80
CA GLN A 1077 -25.32 -13.69 -28.37
C GLN A 1077 -24.32 -13.81 -29.51
N LEU A 1078 -23.43 -12.82 -29.62
CA LEU A 1078 -22.23 -12.87 -30.43
C LEU A 1078 -21.06 -13.28 -29.53
N ASP A 1079 -20.36 -14.36 -29.90
CA ASP A 1079 -19.08 -14.75 -29.29
C ASP A 1079 -17.98 -14.51 -30.33
N LEU A 1080 -17.03 -13.62 -30.00
CA LEU A 1080 -15.90 -13.32 -30.88
C LEU A 1080 -14.74 -14.32 -30.74
N GLY A 1081 -14.81 -15.26 -29.80
CA GLY A 1081 -13.71 -16.14 -29.47
C GLY A 1081 -12.52 -15.38 -28.90
N GLN A 1082 -11.32 -15.64 -29.45
CA GLN A 1082 -10.10 -14.96 -29.02
C GLN A 1082 -9.94 -13.60 -29.71
N VAL A 1083 -9.65 -12.58 -28.91
CA VAL A 1083 -9.35 -11.21 -29.36
C VAL A 1083 -8.09 -10.73 -28.66
N ALA A 1084 -7.19 -10.11 -29.42
CA ALA A 1084 -6.00 -9.43 -28.90
C ALA A 1084 -6.04 -7.94 -29.32
N ASP A 1085 -6.48 -7.00 -28.46
CA ASP A 1085 -6.79 -7.16 -27.02
C ASP A 1085 -8.14 -6.59 -26.59
N ILE A 1086 -8.73 -5.66 -27.33
CA ILE A 1086 -10.03 -5.05 -26.99
C ILE A 1086 -10.94 -5.10 -28.21
N ALA A 1087 -12.21 -5.45 -28.01
CA ALA A 1087 -13.23 -5.46 -29.06
C ALA A 1087 -14.36 -4.47 -28.78
N GLU A 1088 -14.72 -3.67 -29.78
CA GLU A 1088 -15.95 -2.88 -29.82
C GLU A 1088 -16.84 -3.36 -30.98
N VAL A 1089 -18.09 -3.72 -30.68
CA VAL A 1089 -19.02 -4.32 -31.64
C VAL A 1089 -20.09 -3.32 -32.05
N TRP A 1090 -20.31 -3.24 -33.35
CA TRP A 1090 -21.40 -2.51 -33.99
C TRP A 1090 -22.19 -3.47 -34.88
N LEU A 1091 -23.51 -3.40 -34.81
CA LEU A 1091 -24.41 -4.19 -35.63
C LEU A 1091 -25.45 -3.26 -36.24
N ASN A 1092 -25.62 -3.31 -37.57
CA ASN A 1092 -26.59 -2.48 -38.29
C ASN A 1092 -26.45 -0.98 -37.98
N ASN A 1093 -25.20 -0.49 -37.95
CA ASN A 1093 -24.82 0.88 -37.56
C ASN A 1093 -25.17 1.31 -36.12
N GLN A 1094 -25.57 0.36 -35.26
CA GLN A 1094 -25.81 0.60 -33.83
C GLN A 1094 -24.68 0.00 -32.99
N ARG A 1095 -24.18 0.74 -32.01
CA ARG A 1095 -23.14 0.27 -31.10
C ARG A 1095 -23.74 -0.72 -30.10
N VAL A 1096 -23.21 -1.95 -30.09
CA VAL A 1096 -23.60 -3.00 -29.13
C VAL A 1096 -22.86 -2.82 -27.81
N GLY A 1097 -21.55 -2.61 -27.84
CA GLY A 1097 -20.72 -2.41 -26.64
C GLY A 1097 -19.23 -2.62 -26.87
N THR A 1098 -18.45 -2.50 -25.80
CA THR A 1098 -17.00 -2.74 -25.78
C THR A 1098 -16.66 -3.76 -24.69
N ARG A 1099 -15.75 -4.69 -25.00
CA ARG A 1099 -15.14 -5.63 -24.06
C ARG A 1099 -13.64 -5.42 -24.05
N TRP A 1100 -13.11 -5.01 -22.90
CA TRP A 1100 -11.69 -4.69 -22.67
C TRP A 1100 -10.90 -5.86 -22.05
N ALA A 1101 -11.59 -6.93 -21.69
CA ALA A 1101 -11.04 -8.18 -21.17
C ALA A 1101 -11.95 -9.34 -21.60
N PRO A 1102 -11.43 -10.57 -21.66
CA PRO A 1102 -12.25 -11.74 -21.92
C PRO A 1102 -13.27 -11.98 -20.79
N PRO A 1103 -14.40 -12.62 -21.11
CA PRO A 1103 -14.78 -13.14 -22.42
C PRO A 1103 -15.35 -12.07 -23.37
N TYR A 1104 -15.06 -12.20 -24.67
CA TYR A 1104 -15.50 -11.25 -25.71
C TYR A 1104 -16.89 -11.60 -26.27
N THR A 1105 -17.87 -11.68 -25.36
CA THR A 1105 -19.26 -11.99 -25.69
C THR A 1105 -20.17 -10.76 -25.55
N PHE A 1106 -21.17 -10.68 -26.43
CA PHE A 1106 -22.07 -9.53 -26.55
C PHE A 1106 -23.52 -9.98 -26.71
N ASP A 1107 -24.41 -9.40 -25.91
CA ASP A 1107 -25.86 -9.52 -26.13
C ASP A 1107 -26.26 -8.68 -27.35
N ILE A 1108 -26.61 -9.35 -28.44
CA ILE A 1108 -27.01 -8.71 -29.70
C ILE A 1108 -28.53 -8.74 -29.91
N THR A 1109 -29.29 -9.27 -28.96
CA THR A 1109 -30.74 -9.52 -29.06
C THR A 1109 -31.53 -8.30 -29.55
N LYS A 1110 -31.16 -7.10 -29.08
CA LYS A 1110 -31.85 -5.84 -29.43
C LYS A 1110 -31.36 -5.18 -30.73
N HIS A 1111 -30.27 -5.68 -31.32
CA HIS A 1111 -29.58 -5.04 -32.43
C HIS A 1111 -29.72 -5.82 -33.75
N VAL A 1112 -30.02 -7.12 -33.67
CA VAL A 1112 -30.26 -8.00 -34.82
C VAL A 1112 -31.62 -7.74 -35.48
N ILE A 1113 -31.69 -7.94 -36.79
CA ILE A 1113 -32.92 -7.91 -37.59
C ILE A 1113 -33.09 -9.22 -38.37
N ASP A 1114 -34.32 -9.51 -38.78
CA ASP A 1114 -34.59 -10.56 -39.77
C ASP A 1114 -33.98 -10.14 -41.12
N GLY A 1115 -33.37 -11.09 -41.83
CA GLY A 1115 -32.63 -10.82 -43.07
C GLY A 1115 -31.16 -10.51 -42.83
N GLU A 1116 -30.59 -9.66 -43.68
CA GLU A 1116 -29.16 -9.34 -43.66
C GLU A 1116 -28.79 -8.40 -42.51
N ASN A 1117 -27.72 -8.74 -41.79
CA ASN A 1117 -27.15 -7.95 -40.70
C ASN A 1117 -25.70 -7.59 -41.02
N GLN A 1118 -25.36 -6.31 -40.89
CA GLN A 1118 -23.99 -5.81 -41.09
C GLN A 1118 -23.26 -5.78 -39.75
N LEU A 1119 -22.19 -6.56 -39.63
CA LEU A 1119 -21.37 -6.67 -38.43
C LEU A 1119 -20.04 -5.95 -38.65
N LYS A 1120 -19.74 -5.01 -37.75
CA LYS A 1120 -18.43 -4.36 -37.65
C LYS A 1120 -17.85 -4.59 -36.26
N VAL A 1121 -16.64 -5.13 -36.21
CA VAL A 1121 -15.88 -5.34 -34.97
C VAL A 1121 -14.62 -4.49 -35.04
N LEU A 1122 -14.49 -3.50 -34.17
CA LEU A 1122 -13.25 -2.75 -34.01
C LEU A 1122 -12.37 -3.50 -33.02
N VAL A 1123 -11.22 -3.99 -33.47
CA VAL A 1123 -10.22 -4.62 -32.60
C VAL A 1123 -9.02 -3.71 -32.44
N THR A 1124 -8.60 -3.53 -31.19
CA THR A 1124 -7.47 -2.68 -30.84
C THR A 1124 -6.45 -3.49 -30.02
N ASN A 1125 -5.20 -3.53 -30.47
CA ASN A 1125 -4.07 -4.16 -29.78
C ASN A 1125 -3.21 -3.10 -29.07
N THR A 1126 -1.98 -3.43 -28.67
CA THR A 1126 -1.03 -2.55 -27.98
C THR A 1126 0.06 -2.01 -28.92
N TRP A 1127 0.89 -1.08 -28.43
CA TRP A 1127 1.98 -0.45 -29.19
C TRP A 1127 3.19 -1.34 -29.46
N ARG A 1128 3.30 -2.49 -28.78
CA ARG A 1128 4.50 -3.36 -28.79
C ARG A 1128 4.98 -3.69 -30.19
N ASN A 1129 4.09 -4.20 -31.04
CA ASN A 1129 4.48 -4.75 -32.34
C ASN A 1129 5.04 -3.67 -33.27
N GLN A 1130 4.40 -2.50 -33.34
CA GLN A 1130 4.86 -1.39 -34.18
C GLN A 1130 6.18 -0.80 -33.65
N LEU A 1131 6.36 -0.73 -32.33
CA LEU A 1131 7.62 -0.27 -31.73
C LEU A 1131 8.78 -1.24 -32.02
N ILE A 1132 8.55 -2.56 -32.02
CA ILE A 1132 9.56 -3.55 -32.43
C ILE A 1132 9.93 -3.36 -33.91
N TYR A 1133 8.95 -3.10 -34.76
CA TYR A 1133 9.19 -2.83 -36.17
C TYR A 1133 10.08 -1.59 -36.34
N ASP A 1134 9.69 -0.48 -35.71
CA ASP A 1134 10.40 0.80 -35.81
C ASP A 1134 11.78 0.79 -35.17
N ALA A 1135 12.00 -0.03 -34.13
CA ALA A 1135 13.30 -0.17 -33.50
C ALA A 1135 14.39 -0.57 -34.52
N LYS A 1136 14.04 -1.40 -35.52
CA LYS A 1136 14.96 -1.90 -36.55
C LYS A 1136 15.09 -0.99 -37.78
N ARG A 1137 14.27 0.06 -37.89
CA ARG A 1137 14.20 0.93 -39.08
C ARG A 1137 15.12 2.15 -38.96
N LYS A 1138 15.54 2.68 -40.11
CA LYS A 1138 16.24 3.98 -40.18
C LYS A 1138 15.35 5.08 -39.63
N THR A 1139 15.93 6.07 -38.96
CA THR A 1139 15.19 7.18 -38.31
C THR A 1139 14.16 7.85 -39.22
N SER A 1140 14.48 8.07 -40.51
CA SER A 1140 13.56 8.70 -41.48
C SER A 1140 12.32 7.87 -41.83
N HIS A 1141 12.29 6.59 -41.45
CA HIS A 1141 11.16 5.68 -41.71
C HIS A 1141 10.38 5.37 -40.44
N LYS A 1142 10.86 5.75 -39.24
CA LYS A 1142 10.14 5.51 -37.99
C LYS A 1142 8.89 6.37 -37.94
N LYS A 1143 7.77 5.76 -37.54
CA LYS A 1143 6.49 6.44 -37.29
C LYS A 1143 6.23 6.64 -35.81
N THR A 1144 6.96 5.92 -34.97
CA THR A 1144 6.86 5.96 -33.51
C THR A 1144 8.09 6.58 -32.87
N TRP A 1145 7.88 7.19 -31.71
CA TRP A 1145 8.94 7.71 -30.86
C TRP A 1145 8.60 7.50 -29.38
N THR A 1146 9.60 7.07 -28.62
CA THR A 1146 9.58 6.97 -27.16
C THR A 1146 11.01 7.08 -26.63
N THR A 1147 11.18 7.51 -25.38
CA THR A 1147 12.50 7.63 -24.77
C THR A 1147 13.18 6.30 -24.45
N ASN A 1148 12.41 5.21 -24.35
CA ASN A 1148 12.93 3.87 -24.11
C ASN A 1148 12.28 2.87 -25.09
N PRO A 1149 12.74 2.85 -26.36
CA PRO A 1149 12.21 1.93 -27.35
C PRO A 1149 12.66 0.49 -27.03
N PRO A 1150 11.98 -0.52 -27.59
CA PRO A 1150 12.44 -1.90 -27.56
C PRO A 1150 13.91 -2.01 -28.01
N LYS A 1151 14.68 -2.85 -27.33
CA LYS A 1151 16.07 -3.13 -27.69
C LYS A 1151 16.13 -4.01 -28.94
N GLU A 1152 17.25 -4.00 -29.65
CA GLU A 1152 17.40 -4.74 -30.92
C GLU A 1152 17.13 -6.25 -30.79
N TYR A 1153 17.43 -6.84 -29.62
CA TYR A 1153 17.19 -8.25 -29.34
C TYR A 1153 15.72 -8.57 -28.99
N GLU A 1154 14.87 -7.56 -28.75
CA GLU A 1154 13.45 -7.74 -28.47
C GLU A 1154 12.67 -7.90 -29.78
N THR A 1155 12.59 -9.13 -30.28
CA THR A 1155 11.98 -9.44 -31.58
C THR A 1155 10.64 -10.15 -31.51
N GLN A 1156 10.24 -10.62 -30.33
CA GLN A 1156 8.99 -11.34 -30.12
C GLN A 1156 7.79 -10.41 -30.23
N LEU A 1157 6.89 -10.72 -31.17
CA LEU A 1157 5.62 -10.02 -31.35
C LEU A 1157 4.54 -10.58 -30.43
N ASP A 1158 3.65 -9.71 -30.00
CA ASP A 1158 2.44 -10.07 -29.28
C ASP A 1158 1.33 -10.47 -30.27
N LEU A 1159 0.41 -11.27 -29.75
CA LEU A 1159 -0.80 -11.65 -30.46
C LEU A 1159 -1.61 -10.40 -30.85
N SER A 1160 -2.22 -10.40 -32.04
CA SER A 1160 -2.96 -9.22 -32.53
C SER A 1160 -4.17 -9.60 -33.39
N GLY A 1161 -5.26 -8.85 -33.24
CA GLY A 1161 -6.43 -8.89 -34.11
C GLY A 1161 -7.60 -9.73 -33.61
N LEU A 1162 -8.63 -9.85 -34.45
CA LEU A 1162 -9.76 -10.76 -34.27
C LEU A 1162 -9.33 -12.17 -34.70
N ILE A 1163 -9.06 -13.05 -33.74
CA ILE A 1163 -8.52 -14.39 -34.01
C ILE A 1163 -9.65 -15.42 -34.17
N GLY A 1164 -10.74 -15.25 -33.43
CA GLY A 1164 -11.91 -16.12 -33.50
C GLY A 1164 -11.76 -17.41 -32.68
N PRO A 1165 -12.56 -18.46 -33.00
CA PRO A 1165 -13.63 -18.44 -33.98
C PRO A 1165 -14.78 -17.53 -33.56
N VAL A 1166 -15.42 -16.86 -34.52
CA VAL A 1166 -16.61 -16.04 -34.29
C VAL A 1166 -17.86 -16.90 -34.47
N SER A 1167 -18.83 -16.78 -33.57
CA SER A 1167 -20.10 -17.50 -33.67
C SER A 1167 -21.28 -16.69 -33.17
N ILE A 1168 -22.46 -17.03 -33.69
CA ILE A 1168 -23.74 -16.47 -33.28
C ILE A 1168 -24.54 -17.57 -32.62
N GLN A 1169 -24.91 -17.36 -31.37
CA GLN A 1169 -25.75 -18.26 -30.61
C GLN A 1169 -27.19 -17.76 -30.63
N GLN A 1170 -28.11 -18.61 -31.08
CA GLN A 1170 -29.55 -18.37 -31.16
C GLN A 1170 -30.29 -19.26 -30.17
N ILE A 1171 -31.17 -18.66 -29.35
CA ILE A 1171 -31.91 -19.38 -28.32
C ILE A 1171 -33.41 -19.19 -28.46
N ASN A 1172 -34.10 -20.31 -28.65
CA ASN A 1172 -35.56 -20.38 -28.73
C ASN A 1172 -36.10 -21.21 -27.56
N ASN A 1173 -37.04 -20.60 -26.85
CA ASN A 1173 -37.67 -21.19 -25.67
C ASN A 1173 -39.10 -21.59 -26.03
N ASN A 1174 -39.38 -22.90 -26.00
CA ASN A 1174 -40.73 -23.47 -26.07
C ASN A 1174 -41.13 -23.94 -24.67
N SER A 1175 -42.29 -23.50 -24.19
CA SER A 1175 -42.94 -24.08 -23.00
C SER A 1175 -43.49 -25.46 -23.36
N VAL A 1176 -43.41 -26.43 -22.44
CA VAL A 1176 -43.77 -27.84 -22.68
C VAL A 1176 -45.30 -28.07 -22.78
N ASP A 1177 -46.13 -27.01 -22.73
CA ASP A 1177 -47.60 -27.14 -22.91
C ASP A 1177 -48.03 -27.41 -24.37
N GLY A 1178 -47.15 -27.95 -25.22
CA GLY A 1178 -47.44 -28.20 -26.64
C GLY A 1178 -46.42 -29.06 -27.38
N ILE A 1179 -45.84 -30.08 -26.73
CA ILE A 1179 -45.15 -31.19 -27.39
C ILE A 1179 -45.97 -32.46 -27.23
#